data_AF-A0A950TS37-F1
#
_entry.id   AF-A0A950TS37-F1
#
_cell.length_a   1.000
_cell.length_b   1.000
_cell.length_c   1.000
_cell.angle_alpha   90.00
_cell.angle_beta   90.00
_cell.angle_gamma   90.00
#
_symmetry.space_group_name_H-M   'P 1'
#
loop_
_entity.id
_entity.type
_entity.pdbx_description
1 polymer ?
#
loop_
_entity_poly.entity_id
_entity_poly.type
_entity_poly.pdbx_seq_one_letter_code
_entity_poly.pdbx_strand_id
1 'polypeptide(L)'
;MNNPTKFPKSVARRVAALAILASFAFSNAFAVTASVAGSNVDFNKSQTTTKYTTDLTQLGRQGRLQENPSLASETARLIKVLAEGGVRQPVIVDEDKAVQNGVVEQVALRIVSGRAPAALKDHAIIRVESENLFSNAKSREDAAKMIDAIVADAVNSNGRAILYVDSIADLVGPKAVTQTLLKAVSSGKLAVIGSSNSAAYAARIEGQAEVAAFFTSIQSESRSTVAAPNATATSKRSKDSDYRGDNVSPDLRQMMAQDPTGKKRVDVILQAKDADNPAFRSMLGSGQANIVEQIGHTGTMLVNLPLRSLQALSSSGMVNYISPNRPTNSMGSVEETTGIAALRQQPASNDRPAYTLDGSGVGIAVLDSGVYAGHNAFNGRVAASVNFTSSASAEDHFGHGTHVAGLAASSDPNYRGIAPNAKLVSVKVLDDNGQGQTSWLLDGLDWVLNHRTDYNIRVVNLSLGSTAIDTWTNDPVCVKVKELASAGIVVVAAAGNLGKSENGQEVYGRIHSPGNSPYVITVGASNTFQTVNRGDDGVASYSSRGPTRSFYTTADGTKIYDDVIKPDLVAPGNKLVSAKAPGNAVLAAHPELDAGGDAMTLSGTSMAAPVVSGAAAALLQENPNLTPVMVKMLLQYSAQPISGANTFEQGAGELNLDGAVRLAGSYRTDVDFANSPKGTLTVPAGFVMPNAQSTIGGTTFNWSQMVTSDHAFIHGSNLVTEVQNVYKPGSRFSSGTGTVNGLWGLSESYYTTGLNINGHVRVSDGGALGSGTPLMSYGVLVGDGVLVGDGVLVGDGVLVGDGVLVGDGVLVGDGVLVGDGVLVGDSAGVLVGDGVLVGDGVLVGDGVLVGDGVLVGDGV
;
A
#
# COMPACT_ATOMS: atom_id res chain seq x y z
N MET A 1 40.44 51.21 -21.64
CA MET A 1 39.06 51.70 -21.92
C MET A 1 38.34 50.65 -22.76
N ASN A 2 37.05 50.44 -22.47
CA ASN A 2 36.00 49.83 -23.31
C ASN A 2 36.11 48.36 -23.81
N ASN A 3 35.31 47.50 -23.17
CA ASN A 3 34.48 46.39 -23.71
C ASN A 3 34.98 45.43 -24.82
N PRO A 4 35.01 44.11 -24.54
CA PRO A 4 34.73 43.08 -25.53
C PRO A 4 33.22 42.78 -25.64
N THR A 5 32.72 42.60 -26.86
CA THR A 5 31.29 42.37 -27.17
C THR A 5 30.85 40.90 -27.12
N LYS A 6 29.53 40.70 -26.95
CA LYS A 6 28.84 39.41 -26.79
C LYS A 6 29.05 38.40 -27.93
N PHE A 7 29.07 37.11 -27.57
CA PHE A 7 28.52 36.01 -28.36
C PHE A 7 27.63 35.12 -27.45
N PRO A 8 26.45 34.64 -27.90
CA PRO A 8 25.53 33.89 -27.06
C PRO A 8 25.88 32.39 -26.96
N LYS A 9 25.88 31.84 -25.74
CA LYS A 9 25.99 30.39 -25.50
C LYS A 9 24.61 29.73 -25.57
N SER A 10 24.34 29.01 -26.65
CA SER A 10 23.29 27.98 -26.69
C SER A 10 23.77 26.78 -27.53
N VAL A 11 23.18 25.60 -27.30
CA VAL A 11 23.46 24.26 -27.90
C VAL A 11 24.27 23.29 -27.03
N ALA A 12 25.37 23.69 -26.37
CA ALA A 12 26.28 22.74 -25.66
C ALA A 12 25.80 22.23 -24.27
N ARG A 13 24.47 22.11 -24.02
CA ARG A 13 23.91 21.61 -22.74
C ARG A 13 22.75 20.62 -22.87
N ARG A 14 22.51 20.05 -24.07
CA ARG A 14 21.36 19.16 -24.37
C ARG A 14 21.71 17.66 -24.53
N VAL A 15 22.85 17.19 -24.03
CA VAL A 15 23.30 15.79 -24.21
C VAL A 15 23.68 15.11 -22.88
N ALA A 16 23.03 15.49 -21.77
CA ALA A 16 23.28 14.91 -20.44
C ALA A 16 22.02 14.80 -19.56
N ALA A 17 20.84 14.69 -20.18
CA ALA A 17 19.55 14.61 -19.48
C ALA A 17 18.58 13.67 -20.23
N LEU A 18 18.95 12.39 -20.32
CA LEU A 18 18.21 11.37 -21.08
C LEU A 18 18.33 10.00 -20.40
N ALA A 19 17.99 9.95 -19.11
CA ALA A 19 17.96 8.73 -18.29
C ALA A 19 16.90 8.75 -17.16
N ILE A 20 16.07 9.80 -17.06
CA ILE A 20 15.01 9.92 -16.05
C ILE A 20 13.77 10.49 -16.75
N LEU A 21 12.75 9.66 -17.01
CA LEU A 21 11.44 10.09 -17.50
C LEU A 21 10.43 8.92 -17.39
N ALA A 22 9.20 9.26 -16.99
CA ALA A 22 7.99 8.42 -16.92
C ALA A 22 7.91 7.34 -15.82
N SER A 23 7.54 7.76 -14.59
CA SER A 23 6.76 6.94 -13.64
C SER A 23 6.03 7.79 -12.58
N PHE A 24 5.15 8.70 -13.05
CA PHE A 24 4.05 9.23 -12.23
C PHE A 24 2.74 8.60 -12.71
N ALA A 25 2.63 7.30 -12.45
CA ALA A 25 1.41 6.52 -12.58
C ALA A 25 1.08 5.94 -11.20
N PHE A 26 -0.19 5.62 -10.93
CA PHE A 26 -0.53 4.58 -9.96
C PHE A 26 0.03 3.24 -10.48
N SER A 27 1.30 2.95 -10.18
CA SER A 27 2.02 1.82 -10.78
C SER A 27 1.84 0.54 -9.98
N ASN A 28 0.89 -0.29 -10.41
CA ASN A 28 1.16 -1.72 -10.48
C ASN A 28 2.25 -1.95 -11.55
N ALA A 29 3.35 -2.60 -11.17
CA ALA A 29 4.44 -3.10 -12.03
C ALA A 29 5.20 -2.05 -12.90
N PHE A 30 6.43 -2.25 -13.42
CA PHE A 30 7.34 -3.41 -13.48
C PHE A 30 8.81 -3.00 -13.19
N ALA A 31 9.69 -3.98 -12.96
CA ALA A 31 11.13 -3.80 -12.69
C ALA A 31 12.04 -4.03 -13.91
N VAL A 32 13.22 -3.37 -13.92
CA VAL A 32 14.29 -3.57 -14.93
C VAL A 32 15.18 -4.76 -14.58
N THR A 33 15.69 -5.43 -15.62
CA THR A 33 16.36 -6.74 -15.60
C THR A 33 17.80 -6.77 -15.09
N ALA A 34 18.17 -7.89 -14.45
CA ALA A 34 19.53 -8.43 -14.43
C ALA A 34 19.51 -9.91 -14.87
N SER A 35 20.55 -10.37 -15.57
CA SER A 35 20.55 -11.65 -16.30
C SER A 35 21.28 -12.78 -15.56
N VAL A 36 20.67 -13.96 -15.49
CA VAL A 36 21.34 -15.24 -15.19
C VAL A 36 20.92 -16.27 -16.25
N ALA A 37 21.88 -17.06 -16.73
CA ALA A 37 21.70 -17.94 -17.89
C ALA A 37 21.18 -19.34 -17.51
N GLY A 38 20.19 -19.85 -18.26
CA GLY A 38 19.64 -21.20 -18.08
C GLY A 38 18.74 -21.64 -19.24
N SER A 39 19.33 -22.38 -20.20
CA SER A 39 18.67 -23.10 -21.30
C SER A 39 17.52 -22.35 -22.01
N ASN A 40 17.85 -21.23 -22.66
CA ASN A 40 16.87 -20.45 -23.43
C ASN A 40 16.33 -21.21 -24.65
N VAL A 41 15.01 -21.13 -24.85
CA VAL A 41 14.45 -21.15 -26.20
C VAL A 41 14.69 -19.74 -26.75
N ASP A 42 15.55 -19.60 -27.77
CA ASP A 42 15.98 -18.29 -28.30
C ASP A 42 14.86 -17.57 -29.07
N PHE A 43 13.89 -17.01 -28.33
CA PHE A 43 12.93 -16.04 -28.83
C PHE A 43 13.57 -14.64 -28.99
N ASN A 44 14.56 -14.32 -28.15
CA ASN A 44 15.19 -13.00 -28.04
C ASN A 44 16.26 -12.70 -29.12
N LYS A 45 15.93 -12.87 -30.41
CA LYS A 45 16.79 -12.42 -31.52
C LYS A 45 16.55 -10.98 -31.98
N SER A 46 15.42 -10.38 -31.61
CA SER A 46 15.07 -9.00 -31.97
C SER A 46 14.91 -8.13 -30.73
N GLN A 47 15.78 -7.13 -30.56
CA GLN A 47 15.64 -6.11 -29.51
C GLN A 47 14.38 -5.23 -29.66
N THR A 48 13.65 -5.35 -30.78
CA THR A 48 12.46 -4.54 -31.06
C THR A 48 11.19 -5.17 -30.45
N THR A 49 11.13 -6.49 -30.36
CA THR A 49 9.95 -7.23 -29.85
C THR A 49 9.99 -7.42 -28.34
N THR A 50 11.19 -7.51 -27.73
CA THR A 50 11.38 -7.67 -26.27
C THR A 50 10.76 -6.59 -25.39
N LYS A 51 10.47 -5.39 -25.93
CA LYS A 51 9.73 -4.34 -25.21
C LYS A 51 8.23 -4.64 -25.05
N TYR A 52 7.69 -5.51 -25.90
CA TYR A 52 6.25 -5.79 -26.03
C TYR A 52 5.89 -7.24 -25.67
N THR A 53 6.84 -7.99 -25.12
CA THR A 53 6.67 -9.42 -24.80
C THR A 53 7.32 -9.81 -23.47
N THR A 54 6.64 -10.64 -22.69
CA THR A 54 7.13 -11.20 -21.41
C THR A 54 7.17 -12.72 -21.49
N ASP A 55 8.33 -13.34 -21.23
CA ASP A 55 8.45 -14.81 -21.18
C ASP A 55 7.98 -15.33 -19.80
N LEU A 56 6.75 -15.86 -19.76
CA LEU A 56 6.16 -16.43 -18.53
C LEU A 56 6.87 -17.73 -18.11
N THR A 57 7.43 -18.48 -19.05
CA THR A 57 8.23 -19.68 -18.76
C THR A 57 9.56 -19.29 -18.12
N GLN A 58 10.18 -18.17 -18.53
CA GLN A 58 11.34 -17.61 -17.86
C GLN A 58 11.00 -17.08 -16.45
N LEU A 59 9.87 -16.39 -16.27
CA LEU A 59 9.40 -15.98 -14.94
C LEU A 59 9.16 -17.18 -14.02
N GLY A 60 8.58 -18.27 -14.54
CA GLY A 60 8.42 -19.53 -13.79
C GLY A 60 9.77 -20.14 -13.38
N ARG A 61 10.79 -20.14 -14.25
CA ARG A 61 12.15 -20.59 -13.92
C ARG A 61 12.83 -19.72 -12.86
N GLN A 62 12.50 -18.43 -12.82
CA GLN A 62 12.98 -17.48 -11.83
C GLN A 62 12.21 -17.55 -10.50
N GLY A 63 11.25 -18.47 -10.34
CA GLY A 63 10.40 -18.56 -9.14
C GLY A 63 9.43 -17.39 -8.96
N ARG A 64 9.22 -16.58 -10.00
CA ARG A 64 8.40 -15.36 -9.96
C ARG A 64 6.91 -15.59 -10.21
N LEU A 65 6.53 -16.80 -10.60
CA LEU A 65 5.14 -17.25 -10.68
C LEU A 65 4.87 -18.21 -9.52
N GLN A 66 3.67 -18.14 -8.91
CA GLN A 66 3.29 -19.01 -7.79
C GLN A 66 2.17 -19.99 -8.19
N GLU A 67 2.15 -21.18 -7.58
CA GLU A 67 1.08 -22.16 -7.83
C GLU A 67 -0.25 -21.70 -7.24
N ASN A 68 -1.32 -21.82 -8.04
CA ASN A 68 -2.67 -21.52 -7.64
C ASN A 68 -3.58 -22.75 -7.84
N PRO A 69 -3.80 -23.57 -6.80
CA PRO A 69 -4.65 -24.76 -6.87
C PRO A 69 -6.11 -24.48 -7.28
N SER A 70 -6.62 -23.26 -7.06
CA SER A 70 -8.01 -22.91 -7.41
C SER A 70 -8.27 -22.89 -8.93
N LEU A 71 -7.23 -22.71 -9.73
CA LEU A 71 -7.28 -22.65 -11.20
C LEU A 71 -6.98 -24.01 -11.85
N ALA A 72 -6.89 -25.09 -11.07
CA ALA A 72 -6.39 -26.38 -11.55
C ALA A 72 -7.25 -27.03 -12.64
N SER A 73 -8.57 -26.77 -12.67
CA SER A 73 -9.50 -27.30 -13.68
C SER A 73 -9.31 -26.60 -15.03
N GLU A 74 -9.29 -25.27 -15.02
CA GLU A 74 -9.08 -24.38 -16.17
C GLU A 74 -7.69 -24.63 -16.76
N THR A 75 -6.67 -24.75 -15.89
CA THR A 75 -5.30 -25.12 -16.28
C THR A 75 -5.25 -26.48 -16.95
N ALA A 76 -5.98 -27.49 -16.43
CA ALA A 76 -6.04 -28.81 -17.04
C ALA A 76 -6.76 -28.81 -18.39
N ARG A 77 -7.85 -28.03 -18.53
CA ARG A 77 -8.55 -27.80 -19.80
C ARG A 77 -7.64 -27.13 -20.84
N LEU A 78 -6.92 -26.08 -20.45
CA LEU A 78 -5.98 -25.37 -21.32
C LEU A 78 -4.83 -26.28 -21.78
N ILE A 79 -4.22 -27.03 -20.85
CA ILE A 79 -3.19 -28.03 -21.18
C ILE A 79 -3.72 -29.09 -22.14
N LYS A 80 -4.96 -29.55 -21.97
CA LYS A 80 -5.57 -30.55 -22.86
C LYS A 80 -5.68 -30.01 -24.29
N VAL A 81 -6.25 -28.82 -24.49
CA VAL A 81 -6.39 -28.21 -25.83
C VAL A 81 -5.02 -27.95 -26.47
N LEU A 82 -4.05 -27.45 -25.70
CA LEU A 82 -2.69 -27.22 -26.20
C LEU A 82 -1.95 -28.52 -26.56
N ALA A 83 -2.17 -29.61 -25.81
CA ALA A 83 -1.52 -30.90 -26.05
C ALA A 83 -2.21 -31.74 -27.16
N GLU A 84 -3.50 -31.53 -27.42
CA GLU A 84 -4.21 -32.09 -28.59
C GLU A 84 -3.74 -31.42 -29.89
N GLY A 85 -3.42 -30.13 -29.84
CA GLY A 85 -2.84 -29.36 -30.93
C GLY A 85 -3.78 -29.15 -32.13
N GLY A 86 -3.21 -28.70 -33.25
CA GLY A 86 -3.95 -28.41 -34.48
C GLY A 86 -4.36 -26.95 -34.63
N VAL A 87 -5.35 -26.70 -35.49
CA VAL A 87 -5.68 -25.35 -35.99
C VAL A 87 -6.51 -24.53 -34.99
N ARG A 88 -7.28 -25.17 -34.09
CA ARG A 88 -8.15 -24.48 -33.12
C ARG A 88 -7.39 -24.12 -31.84
N GLN A 89 -7.08 -22.84 -31.68
CA GLN A 89 -6.35 -22.29 -30.54
C GLN A 89 -7.28 -22.03 -29.34
N PRO A 90 -6.84 -22.27 -28.08
CA PRO A 90 -7.63 -21.97 -26.91
C PRO A 90 -7.82 -20.45 -26.70
N VAL A 91 -9.02 -20.05 -26.29
CA VAL A 91 -9.32 -18.69 -25.79
C VAL A 91 -9.98 -18.80 -24.43
N ILE A 92 -9.35 -18.26 -23.39
CA ILE A 92 -9.93 -18.21 -22.04
C ILE A 92 -11.01 -17.12 -22.03
N VAL A 93 -12.24 -17.52 -21.69
CA VAL A 93 -13.39 -16.61 -21.58
C VAL A 93 -13.79 -16.50 -20.12
N ASP A 94 -13.48 -15.34 -19.53
CA ASP A 94 -13.81 -14.93 -18.17
C ASP A 94 -13.91 -13.39 -18.15
N GLU A 95 -14.64 -12.82 -17.20
CA GLU A 95 -14.71 -11.38 -17.00
C GLU A 95 -13.51 -10.85 -16.18
N ASP A 96 -12.85 -11.71 -15.40
CA ASP A 96 -11.68 -11.35 -14.58
C ASP A 96 -10.35 -11.62 -15.31
N LYS A 97 -9.62 -10.54 -15.66
CA LYS A 97 -8.26 -10.61 -16.26
C LYS A 97 -7.26 -11.36 -15.36
N ALA A 98 -7.40 -11.33 -14.03
CA ALA A 98 -6.51 -12.03 -13.12
C ALA A 98 -6.69 -13.56 -13.20
N VAL A 99 -7.93 -14.02 -13.40
CA VAL A 99 -8.22 -15.44 -13.67
C VAL A 99 -7.63 -15.85 -15.03
N GLN A 100 -7.84 -15.04 -16.07
CA GLN A 100 -7.28 -15.30 -17.41
C GLN A 100 -5.75 -15.46 -17.38
N ASN A 101 -5.05 -14.47 -16.81
CA ASN A 101 -3.59 -14.49 -16.68
C ASN A 101 -3.11 -15.65 -15.80
N GLY A 102 -3.73 -15.83 -14.63
CA GLY A 102 -3.35 -16.86 -13.66
C GLY A 102 -3.41 -18.27 -14.25
N VAL A 103 -4.44 -18.58 -15.06
CA VAL A 103 -4.56 -19.88 -15.74
C VAL A 103 -3.38 -20.15 -16.69
N VAL A 104 -2.93 -19.14 -17.43
CA VAL A 104 -1.77 -19.28 -18.33
C VAL A 104 -0.45 -19.40 -17.57
N GLU A 105 -0.30 -18.64 -16.48
CA GLU A 105 0.85 -18.71 -15.58
C GLU A 105 0.97 -20.09 -14.91
N GLN A 106 -0.15 -20.74 -14.56
CA GLN A 106 -0.15 -22.13 -14.09
C GLN A 106 0.31 -23.12 -15.16
N VAL A 107 0.02 -22.89 -16.44
CA VAL A 107 0.57 -23.72 -17.53
C VAL A 107 2.07 -23.50 -17.68
N ALA A 108 2.53 -22.24 -17.64
CA ALA A 108 3.95 -21.92 -17.69
C ALA A 108 4.73 -22.61 -16.55
N LEU A 109 4.22 -22.55 -15.31
CA LEU A 109 4.78 -23.25 -14.16
C LEU A 109 4.85 -24.77 -14.35
N ARG A 110 3.79 -25.40 -14.89
CA ARG A 110 3.78 -26.85 -15.16
C ARG A 110 4.77 -27.25 -16.24
N ILE A 111 5.00 -26.41 -17.26
CA ILE A 111 6.04 -26.64 -18.27
C ILE A 111 7.42 -26.59 -17.62
N VAL A 112 7.72 -25.52 -16.85
CA VAL A 112 8.99 -25.35 -16.16
C VAL A 112 9.29 -26.50 -15.19
N SER A 113 8.30 -26.90 -14.38
CA SER A 113 8.47 -27.95 -13.39
C SER A 113 8.42 -29.37 -13.97
N GLY A 114 8.42 -29.54 -15.30
CA GLY A 114 8.31 -30.84 -15.97
C GLY A 114 7.00 -31.60 -15.72
N ARG A 115 5.94 -30.95 -15.22
CA ARG A 115 4.62 -31.54 -14.96
C ARG A 115 3.65 -31.42 -16.15
N ALA A 116 4.02 -30.67 -17.19
CA ALA A 116 3.26 -30.61 -18.43
C ALA A 116 3.40 -31.91 -19.25
N PRO A 117 2.41 -32.27 -20.10
CA PRO A 117 2.54 -33.38 -21.03
C PRO A 117 3.77 -33.25 -21.93
N ALA A 118 4.31 -34.38 -22.41
CA ALA A 118 5.51 -34.42 -23.25
C ALA A 118 5.43 -33.50 -24.49
N ALA A 119 4.23 -33.30 -25.04
CA ALA A 119 3.97 -32.38 -26.15
C ALA A 119 4.32 -30.91 -25.85
N LEU A 120 4.26 -30.48 -24.59
CA LEU A 120 4.49 -29.09 -24.17
C LEU A 120 5.83 -28.87 -23.44
N LYS A 121 6.59 -29.94 -23.18
CA LYS A 121 7.79 -29.92 -22.31
C LYS A 121 8.89 -28.95 -22.76
N ASP A 122 9.07 -28.80 -24.07
CA ASP A 122 10.12 -27.95 -24.67
C ASP A 122 9.60 -26.60 -25.19
N HIS A 123 8.39 -26.17 -24.78
CA HIS A 123 7.79 -24.91 -25.20
C HIS A 123 8.05 -23.77 -24.21
N ALA A 124 7.98 -22.53 -24.68
CA ALA A 124 7.97 -21.31 -23.88
C ALA A 124 6.67 -20.54 -24.13
N ILE A 125 6.05 -20.01 -23.07
CA ILE A 125 4.87 -19.15 -23.16
C ILE A 125 5.29 -17.69 -23.11
N ILE A 126 5.09 -16.99 -24.23
CA ILE A 126 5.46 -15.60 -24.40
C ILE A 126 4.18 -14.76 -24.41
N ARG A 127 3.94 -14.00 -23.33
CA ARG A 127 2.84 -13.04 -23.26
C ARG A 127 3.14 -11.84 -24.14
N VAL A 128 2.19 -11.46 -24.99
CA VAL A 128 2.17 -10.18 -25.70
C VAL A 128 1.57 -9.15 -24.75
N GLU A 129 2.32 -8.07 -24.47
CA GLU A 129 1.86 -6.96 -23.65
C GLU A 129 1.01 -6.02 -24.52
N SER A 130 -0.24 -6.40 -24.81
CA SER A 130 -1.08 -5.69 -25.80
C SER A 130 -1.27 -4.21 -25.47
N GLU A 131 -1.44 -3.88 -24.18
CA GLU A 131 -1.56 -2.50 -23.70
C GLU A 131 -0.29 -1.69 -23.98
N ASN A 132 0.91 -2.27 -23.83
CA ASN A 132 2.18 -1.65 -24.22
C ASN A 132 2.32 -1.53 -25.74
N LEU A 133 1.84 -2.52 -26.51
CA LEU A 133 1.92 -2.52 -27.97
C LEU A 133 1.05 -1.40 -28.57
N PHE A 134 -0.18 -1.25 -28.11
CA PHE A 134 -1.10 -0.23 -28.64
C PHE A 134 -0.83 1.19 -28.11
N SER A 135 -0.35 1.35 -26.87
CA SER A 135 0.02 2.66 -26.32
C SER A 135 1.30 3.27 -26.95
N ASN A 136 2.22 2.44 -27.44
CA ASN A 136 3.46 2.89 -28.08
C ASN A 136 3.36 3.01 -29.62
N ALA A 137 2.27 2.54 -30.23
CA ALA A 137 2.08 2.61 -31.67
C ALA A 137 1.58 3.99 -32.13
N LYS A 138 2.34 4.64 -33.02
CA LYS A 138 1.98 5.95 -33.59
C LYS A 138 0.77 5.91 -34.53
N SER A 139 0.44 4.73 -35.04
CA SER A 139 -0.69 4.47 -35.93
C SER A 139 -1.12 3.01 -35.84
N ARG A 140 -2.32 2.69 -36.34
CA ARG A 140 -2.80 1.30 -36.45
C ARG A 140 -1.95 0.44 -37.39
N GLU A 141 -1.30 1.05 -38.38
CA GLU A 141 -0.37 0.35 -39.29
C GLU A 141 0.96 0.03 -38.59
N ASP A 142 1.41 0.86 -37.66
CA ASP A 142 2.63 0.59 -36.89
C ASP A 142 2.39 -0.49 -35.83
N ALA A 143 1.21 -0.51 -35.19
CA ALA A 143 0.79 -1.63 -34.34
C ALA A 143 0.79 -2.95 -35.13
N ALA A 144 0.21 -2.96 -36.35
CA ALA A 144 0.22 -4.14 -37.21
C ALA A 144 1.62 -4.64 -37.54
N LYS A 145 2.57 -3.75 -37.90
CA LYS A 145 3.98 -4.11 -38.13
C LYS A 145 4.67 -4.68 -36.89
N MET A 146 4.35 -4.18 -35.69
CA MET A 146 4.89 -4.73 -34.43
C MET A 146 4.34 -6.14 -34.15
N ILE A 147 3.05 -6.37 -34.39
CA ILE A 147 2.43 -7.69 -34.26
C ILE A 147 2.99 -8.67 -35.29
N ASP A 148 3.15 -8.24 -36.55
CA ASP A 148 3.78 -9.04 -37.61
C ASP A 148 5.22 -9.45 -37.22
N ALA A 149 5.98 -8.56 -36.55
CA ALA A 149 7.32 -8.87 -36.04
C ALA A 149 7.31 -9.90 -34.89
N ILE A 150 6.40 -9.76 -33.92
CA ILE A 150 6.25 -10.71 -32.81
C ILE A 150 5.81 -12.09 -33.34
N VAL A 151 4.88 -12.12 -34.29
CA VAL A 151 4.43 -13.35 -34.98
C VAL A 151 5.57 -13.97 -35.79
N ALA A 152 6.41 -13.17 -36.45
CA ALA A 152 7.58 -13.65 -37.18
C ALA A 152 8.63 -14.27 -36.23
N ASP A 153 8.94 -13.63 -35.10
CA ASP A 153 9.85 -14.17 -34.08
C ASP A 153 9.31 -15.49 -33.50
N ALA A 154 8.01 -15.58 -33.24
CA ALA A 154 7.36 -16.80 -32.77
C ALA A 154 7.39 -17.93 -33.80
N VAL A 155 7.15 -17.64 -35.08
CA VAL A 155 7.27 -18.63 -36.17
C VAL A 155 8.73 -19.08 -36.36
N ASN A 156 9.69 -18.18 -36.16
CA ASN A 156 11.13 -18.47 -36.22
C ASN A 156 11.64 -19.29 -35.03
N SER A 157 10.85 -19.46 -33.96
CA SER A 157 11.17 -20.35 -32.83
C SER A 157 11.00 -21.86 -33.15
N ASN A 158 10.67 -22.20 -34.41
CA ASN A 158 10.37 -23.56 -34.88
C ASN A 158 9.24 -24.23 -34.10
N GLY A 159 8.18 -23.47 -33.79
CA GLY A 159 7.00 -23.94 -33.06
C GLY A 159 7.18 -24.05 -31.54
N ARG A 160 8.37 -23.74 -30.98
CA ARG A 160 8.61 -23.82 -29.53
C ARG A 160 8.02 -22.66 -28.73
N ALA A 161 7.57 -21.59 -29.37
CA ALA A 161 6.90 -20.47 -28.70
C ALA A 161 5.38 -20.57 -28.82
N ILE A 162 4.70 -20.44 -27.69
CA ILE A 162 3.26 -20.27 -27.59
C ILE A 162 3.01 -18.81 -27.25
N LEU A 163 2.35 -18.05 -28.12
CA LEU A 163 2.01 -16.66 -27.84
C LEU A 163 0.76 -16.59 -26.96
N TYR A 164 0.87 -16.01 -25.77
CA TYR A 164 -0.30 -15.63 -24.97
C TYR A 164 -0.71 -14.19 -25.29
N VAL A 165 -1.99 -14.00 -25.58
CA VAL A 165 -2.60 -12.73 -25.98
C VAL A 165 -3.74 -12.41 -25.02
N ASP A 166 -3.48 -11.45 -24.13
CA ASP A 166 -4.32 -10.99 -23.01
C ASP A 166 -5.62 -10.25 -23.41
N SER A 167 -5.81 -9.93 -24.69
CA SER A 167 -7.04 -9.36 -25.26
C SER A 167 -7.17 -9.69 -26.75
N ILE A 168 -7.35 -10.98 -27.07
CA ILE A 168 -7.29 -11.46 -28.47
C ILE A 168 -8.43 -10.90 -29.34
N ALA A 169 -9.55 -10.52 -28.73
CA ALA A 169 -10.69 -9.88 -29.40
C ALA A 169 -10.36 -8.49 -29.98
N ASP A 170 -9.33 -7.80 -29.50
CA ASP A 170 -8.86 -6.52 -30.08
C ASP A 170 -7.91 -6.74 -31.27
N LEU A 171 -7.18 -7.85 -31.29
CA LEU A 171 -6.25 -8.21 -32.35
C LEU A 171 -6.91 -8.86 -33.58
N VAL A 172 -8.04 -9.56 -33.40
CA VAL A 172 -8.80 -10.13 -34.54
C VAL A 172 -9.74 -9.13 -35.23
N GLY A 173 -9.87 -7.90 -34.70
CA GLY A 173 -10.72 -6.85 -35.30
C GLY A 173 -10.18 -6.22 -36.60
N PRO A 174 -8.89 -5.81 -36.67
CA PRO A 174 -8.31 -5.19 -37.86
C PRO A 174 -7.91 -6.23 -38.92
N LYS A 175 -8.62 -6.26 -40.07
CA LYS A 175 -8.46 -7.28 -41.14
C LYS A 175 -7.01 -7.67 -41.51
N ALA A 176 -6.07 -6.74 -41.54
CA ALA A 176 -4.67 -7.02 -41.88
C ALA A 176 -3.97 -7.87 -40.79
N VAL A 177 -4.15 -7.51 -39.51
CA VAL A 177 -3.58 -8.22 -38.36
C VAL A 177 -4.17 -9.62 -38.23
N THR A 178 -5.50 -9.72 -38.38
CA THR A 178 -6.23 -11.00 -38.36
C THR A 178 -5.67 -11.95 -39.43
N GLN A 179 -5.35 -11.46 -40.63
CA GLN A 179 -4.80 -12.29 -41.70
C GLN A 179 -3.40 -12.81 -41.42
N THR A 180 -2.47 -12.02 -40.86
CA THR A 180 -1.14 -12.54 -40.50
C THR A 180 -1.25 -13.61 -39.41
N LEU A 181 -1.99 -13.34 -38.34
CA LEU A 181 -2.15 -14.25 -37.21
C LEU A 181 -2.79 -15.58 -37.62
N LEU A 182 -3.94 -15.53 -38.30
CA LEU A 182 -4.65 -16.73 -38.76
C LEU A 182 -3.85 -17.50 -39.81
N LYS A 183 -3.07 -16.83 -40.68
CA LYS A 183 -2.18 -17.51 -41.62
C LYS A 183 -1.06 -18.27 -40.90
N ALA A 184 -0.42 -17.67 -39.89
CA ALA A 184 0.59 -18.34 -39.09
C ALA A 184 0.04 -19.59 -38.37
N VAL A 185 -1.11 -19.46 -37.71
CA VAL A 185 -1.83 -20.56 -37.04
C VAL A 185 -2.24 -21.64 -38.04
N SER A 186 -2.86 -21.29 -39.16
CA SER A 186 -3.30 -22.24 -40.20
C SER A 186 -2.16 -23.06 -40.81
N SER A 187 -0.93 -22.51 -40.80
CA SER A 187 0.26 -23.19 -41.30
C SER A 187 0.89 -24.16 -40.30
N GLY A 188 0.34 -24.27 -39.08
CA GLY A 188 0.86 -25.13 -38.01
C GLY A 188 2.18 -24.65 -37.40
N LYS A 189 2.58 -23.40 -37.67
CA LYS A 189 3.88 -22.85 -37.23
C LYS A 189 3.81 -22.00 -35.97
N LEU A 190 2.60 -21.74 -35.47
CA LEU A 190 2.35 -20.89 -34.31
C LEU A 190 1.20 -21.47 -33.48
N ALA A 191 1.45 -21.65 -32.18
CA ALA A 191 0.41 -21.88 -31.18
C ALA A 191 0.10 -20.56 -30.46
N VAL A 192 -1.18 -20.35 -30.14
CA VAL A 192 -1.68 -19.13 -29.49
C VAL A 192 -2.58 -19.51 -28.33
N ILE A 193 -2.50 -18.76 -27.22
CA ILE A 193 -3.51 -18.74 -26.18
C ILE A 193 -4.12 -17.34 -26.23
N GLY A 194 -5.42 -17.23 -26.44
CA GLY A 194 -6.13 -15.97 -26.30
C GLY A 194 -6.79 -15.82 -24.93
N SER A 195 -7.12 -14.60 -24.55
CA SER A 195 -8.18 -14.34 -23.59
C SER A 195 -9.11 -13.22 -24.05
N SER A 196 -10.33 -13.21 -23.52
CA SER A 196 -11.39 -12.25 -23.84
C SER A 196 -12.48 -12.29 -22.77
N ASN A 197 -13.16 -11.16 -22.53
CA ASN A 197 -14.47 -11.19 -21.87
C ASN A 197 -15.54 -11.80 -22.79
N SER A 198 -16.69 -12.18 -22.21
CA SER A 198 -17.75 -12.91 -22.91
C SER A 198 -18.37 -12.10 -24.06
N ALA A 199 -18.58 -10.81 -23.85
CA ALA A 199 -19.21 -9.92 -24.84
C ALA A 199 -18.32 -9.71 -26.07
N ALA A 200 -17.02 -9.45 -25.87
CA ALA A 200 -16.06 -9.29 -26.94
C ALA A 200 -15.77 -10.61 -27.68
N TYR A 201 -15.80 -11.75 -26.97
CA TYR A 201 -15.66 -13.07 -27.58
C TYR A 201 -16.83 -13.35 -28.53
N ALA A 202 -18.07 -13.20 -28.05
CA ALA A 202 -19.27 -13.38 -28.84
C ALA A 202 -19.29 -12.45 -30.07
N ALA A 203 -18.98 -11.16 -29.89
CA ALA A 203 -19.07 -10.16 -30.95
C ALA A 203 -17.97 -10.25 -32.02
N ARG A 204 -16.75 -10.65 -31.66
CA ARG A 204 -15.57 -10.52 -32.56
C ARG A 204 -14.88 -11.84 -32.91
N ILE A 205 -15.11 -12.91 -32.15
CA ILE A 205 -14.51 -14.23 -32.40
C ILE A 205 -15.59 -15.19 -32.88
N GLU A 206 -16.64 -15.42 -32.07
CA GLU A 206 -17.73 -16.34 -32.41
C GLU A 206 -18.61 -15.80 -33.55
N GLY A 207 -18.95 -14.50 -33.51
CA GLY A 207 -19.77 -13.82 -34.53
C GLY A 207 -19.09 -13.66 -35.90
N GLN A 208 -17.83 -14.08 -36.06
CA GLN A 208 -17.11 -14.04 -37.33
C GLN A 208 -16.69 -15.46 -37.75
N ALA A 209 -17.43 -16.09 -38.67
CA ALA A 209 -17.19 -17.48 -39.07
C ALA A 209 -15.74 -17.78 -39.54
N GLU A 210 -15.09 -16.81 -40.19
CA GLU A 210 -13.69 -16.89 -40.64
C GLU A 210 -12.68 -16.91 -39.47
N VAL A 211 -13.07 -16.38 -38.29
CA VAL A 211 -12.24 -16.30 -37.08
C VAL A 211 -12.60 -17.45 -36.12
N ALA A 212 -13.89 -17.73 -35.93
CA ALA A 212 -14.41 -18.80 -35.08
C ALA A 212 -13.84 -20.20 -35.42
N ALA A 213 -13.54 -20.44 -36.71
CA ALA A 213 -12.93 -21.68 -37.18
C ALA A 213 -11.53 -21.95 -36.57
N PHE A 214 -10.85 -20.93 -36.06
CA PHE A 214 -9.49 -21.00 -35.51
C PHE A 214 -9.43 -20.97 -33.99
N PHE A 215 -10.56 -20.86 -33.27
CA PHE A 215 -10.57 -20.72 -31.82
C PHE A 215 -11.52 -21.69 -31.12
N THR A 216 -11.22 -22.03 -29.87
CA THR A 216 -12.05 -22.84 -28.98
C THR A 216 -12.15 -22.13 -27.63
N SER A 217 -13.36 -21.79 -27.19
CA SER A 217 -13.58 -21.19 -25.88
C SER A 217 -13.26 -22.19 -24.75
N ILE A 218 -12.40 -21.77 -23.83
CA ILE A 218 -12.29 -22.33 -22.48
C ILE A 218 -13.02 -21.35 -21.58
N GLN A 219 -14.31 -21.59 -21.38
CA GLN A 219 -15.05 -20.87 -20.35
C GLN A 219 -14.54 -21.31 -18.98
N SER A 220 -14.24 -20.34 -18.14
CA SER A 220 -14.22 -20.53 -16.69
C SER A 220 -15.59 -21.06 -16.25
N GLU A 221 -15.64 -21.95 -15.26
CA GLU A 221 -16.91 -22.43 -14.68
C GLU A 221 -17.56 -21.34 -13.80
N SER A 222 -17.98 -20.28 -14.47
CA SER A 222 -18.62 -19.13 -13.88
C SER A 222 -20.02 -19.47 -13.37
N ARG A 223 -20.38 -18.80 -12.28
CA ARG A 223 -21.74 -18.71 -11.72
C ARG A 223 -22.73 -18.42 -12.85
N SER A 224 -23.47 -19.43 -13.30
CA SER A 224 -24.29 -19.30 -14.51
C SER A 224 -25.44 -18.32 -14.29
N THR A 225 -25.46 -17.25 -15.07
CA THR A 225 -26.62 -16.37 -15.21
C THR A 225 -27.78 -17.14 -15.82
N VAL A 226 -28.97 -16.97 -15.25
CA VAL A 226 -30.15 -17.73 -15.67
C VAL A 226 -30.66 -17.24 -17.02
N ALA A 227 -30.57 -18.10 -18.04
CA ALA A 227 -31.34 -17.99 -19.27
C ALA A 227 -32.14 -19.30 -19.46
N ALA A 228 -33.47 -19.20 -19.46
CA ALA A 228 -34.33 -20.36 -19.65
C ALA A 228 -34.46 -20.74 -21.13
N PRO A 229 -34.46 -22.05 -21.42
CA PRO A 229 -35.52 -22.59 -22.27
C PRO A 229 -36.19 -23.84 -21.68
N ASN A 230 -37.34 -24.18 -22.25
CA ASN A 230 -38.33 -25.12 -21.70
C ASN A 230 -37.94 -26.60 -21.75
N ALA A 231 -38.49 -27.35 -20.78
CA ALA A 231 -38.94 -28.76 -20.82
C ALA A 231 -37.96 -29.82 -21.41
N THR A 232 -37.69 -30.95 -20.76
CA THR A 232 -38.61 -31.83 -20.01
C THR A 232 -37.82 -32.83 -19.15
N ALA A 233 -38.50 -33.66 -18.35
CA ALA A 233 -37.99 -34.87 -17.66
C ALA A 233 -37.23 -34.69 -16.31
N THR A 234 -38.03 -34.48 -15.26
CA THR A 234 -38.00 -35.23 -13.98
C THR A 234 -36.68 -35.90 -13.52
N SER A 235 -36.05 -35.32 -12.49
CA SER A 235 -35.46 -36.09 -11.38
C SER A 235 -35.56 -35.30 -10.06
N LYS A 236 -35.31 -35.95 -8.91
CA LYS A 236 -35.73 -35.47 -7.58
C LYS A 236 -34.77 -34.42 -6.99
N ARG A 237 -35.33 -33.39 -6.34
CA ARG A 237 -34.59 -32.40 -5.53
C ARG A 237 -33.83 -33.05 -4.36
N SER A 238 -32.52 -32.84 -4.29
CA SER A 238 -31.81 -32.57 -3.03
C SER A 238 -31.64 -31.05 -2.87
N LYS A 239 -31.63 -30.55 -1.64
CA LYS A 239 -31.31 -29.14 -1.35
C LYS A 239 -29.78 -29.01 -1.29
N ASP A 240 -29.15 -28.49 -2.34
CA ASP A 240 -27.78 -27.98 -2.21
C ASP A 240 -27.79 -26.64 -1.48
N SER A 241 -26.84 -26.47 -0.57
CA SER A 241 -26.53 -25.17 0.00
C SER A 241 -25.52 -24.47 -0.92
N ASP A 242 -25.92 -23.38 -1.57
CA ASP A 242 -25.09 -22.56 -2.49
C ASP A 242 -23.85 -21.88 -1.84
N TYR A 243 -23.43 -22.36 -0.66
CA TYR A 243 -22.30 -21.83 0.06
C TYR A 243 -20.96 -22.29 -0.53
N ARG A 244 -20.07 -21.33 -0.84
CA ARG A 244 -18.71 -21.59 -1.33
C ARG A 244 -17.70 -20.76 -0.52
N GLY A 245 -16.70 -21.42 0.08
CA GLY A 245 -15.61 -20.78 0.82
C GLY A 245 -15.47 -21.26 2.27
N ASP A 246 -14.70 -20.54 3.08
CA ASP A 246 -14.62 -20.71 4.54
C ASP A 246 -15.91 -20.18 5.19
N ASN A 247 -16.62 -20.98 5.99
CA ASN A 247 -17.94 -20.61 6.54
C ASN A 247 -17.89 -19.61 7.70
N VAL A 248 -16.72 -19.05 8.02
CA VAL A 248 -16.55 -17.91 8.91
C VAL A 248 -15.99 -16.72 8.11
N SER A 249 -16.52 -15.52 8.33
CA SER A 249 -16.09 -14.34 7.60
C SER A 249 -14.64 -13.89 7.94
N PRO A 250 -13.93 -13.25 7.00
CA PRO A 250 -12.51 -12.89 7.20
C PRO A 250 -12.24 -11.98 8.39
N ASP A 251 -13.17 -11.07 8.70
CA ASP A 251 -13.14 -10.21 9.88
C ASP A 251 -13.28 -11.00 11.20
N LEU A 252 -14.14 -12.03 11.26
CA LEU A 252 -14.18 -12.93 12.41
C LEU A 252 -12.92 -13.80 12.51
N ARG A 253 -12.33 -14.24 11.39
CA ARG A 253 -11.03 -14.94 11.39
C ARG A 253 -9.92 -14.05 11.93
N GLN A 254 -9.90 -12.77 11.55
CA GLN A 254 -8.96 -11.78 12.10
C GLN A 254 -9.19 -11.56 13.60
N MET A 255 -10.44 -11.41 14.06
CA MET A 255 -10.76 -11.29 15.48
C MET A 255 -10.35 -12.53 16.29
N MET A 256 -10.50 -13.73 15.74
CA MET A 256 -10.03 -14.98 16.36
C MET A 256 -8.50 -15.04 16.46
N ALA A 257 -7.77 -14.50 15.48
CA ALA A 257 -6.31 -14.39 15.54
C ALA A 257 -5.84 -13.34 16.56
N GLN A 258 -6.61 -12.26 16.74
CA GLN A 258 -6.32 -11.16 17.69
C GLN A 258 -6.73 -11.46 19.15
N ASP A 259 -7.62 -12.43 19.42
CA ASP A 259 -7.88 -12.96 20.76
C ASP A 259 -7.52 -14.45 20.87
N PRO A 260 -6.23 -14.78 21.14
CA PRO A 260 -5.79 -16.17 21.36
C PRO A 260 -6.49 -16.87 22.53
N THR A 261 -7.11 -16.13 23.46
CA THR A 261 -7.89 -16.73 24.56
C THR A 261 -9.30 -17.14 24.13
N GLY A 262 -9.78 -16.56 23.03
CA GLY A 262 -11.14 -16.69 22.50
C GLY A 262 -12.24 -16.43 23.54
N LYS A 263 -11.96 -15.61 24.57
CA LYS A 263 -12.89 -15.27 25.64
C LYS A 263 -13.75 -14.06 25.31
N LYS A 264 -13.29 -13.15 24.43
CA LYS A 264 -14.05 -12.00 23.95
C LYS A 264 -15.35 -12.48 23.33
N ARG A 265 -16.47 -11.90 23.76
CA ARG A 265 -17.80 -12.19 23.22
C ARG A 265 -18.09 -11.22 22.08
N VAL A 266 -18.66 -11.74 21.01
CA VAL A 266 -19.05 -10.99 19.81
C VAL A 266 -20.49 -11.32 19.44
N ASP A 267 -21.20 -10.33 18.93
CA ASP A 267 -22.49 -10.54 18.27
C ASP A 267 -22.24 -11.00 16.84
N VAL A 268 -22.83 -12.12 16.44
CA VAL A 268 -22.71 -12.68 15.09
C VAL A 268 -24.07 -12.94 14.47
N ILE A 269 -24.17 -12.66 13.17
CA ILE A 269 -25.22 -13.16 12.29
C ILE A 269 -24.81 -14.57 11.86
N LEU A 270 -25.49 -15.57 12.42
CA LEU A 270 -25.27 -16.98 12.16
C LEU A 270 -26.38 -17.51 11.26
N GLN A 271 -26.02 -17.95 10.06
CA GLN A 271 -26.95 -18.59 9.12
C GLN A 271 -26.87 -20.12 9.29
N ALA A 272 -27.79 -20.70 10.05
CA ALA A 272 -27.89 -22.15 10.21
C ALA A 272 -28.55 -22.81 8.98
N LYS A 273 -28.18 -24.06 8.70
CA LYS A 273 -28.87 -24.91 7.70
C LYS A 273 -30.25 -25.34 8.18
N ASP A 274 -30.37 -25.53 9.49
CA ASP A 274 -31.60 -25.84 10.22
C ASP A 274 -31.45 -25.30 11.65
N ALA A 275 -32.17 -24.23 11.97
CA ALA A 275 -32.10 -23.56 13.28
C ALA A 275 -32.87 -24.31 14.39
N ASP A 276 -33.72 -25.27 14.02
CA ASP A 276 -34.51 -26.08 14.95
C ASP A 276 -33.87 -27.44 15.25
N ASN A 277 -32.76 -27.75 14.57
CA ASN A 277 -31.97 -28.95 14.79
C ASN A 277 -31.54 -29.09 16.28
N PRO A 278 -31.93 -30.16 17.00
CA PRO A 278 -31.61 -30.31 18.42
C PRO A 278 -30.12 -30.36 18.73
N ALA A 279 -29.29 -30.92 17.84
CA ALA A 279 -27.84 -30.98 18.03
C ALA A 279 -27.21 -29.58 17.85
N PHE A 280 -27.70 -28.79 16.88
CA PHE A 280 -27.27 -27.41 16.69
C PHE A 280 -27.61 -26.54 17.92
N ARG A 281 -28.85 -26.63 18.43
CA ARG A 281 -29.27 -25.90 19.64
C ARG A 281 -28.50 -26.35 20.90
N SER A 282 -28.21 -27.64 21.03
CA SER A 282 -27.35 -28.17 22.11
C SER A 282 -25.92 -27.62 22.05
N MET A 283 -25.34 -27.52 20.84
CA MET A 283 -23.99 -26.98 20.62
C MET A 283 -23.91 -25.46 20.89
N LEU A 284 -24.95 -24.68 20.57
CA LEU A 284 -25.03 -23.28 21.00
C LEU A 284 -25.05 -23.18 22.54
N GLY A 285 -25.85 -24.01 23.21
CA GLY A 285 -25.91 -24.06 24.68
C GLY A 285 -24.58 -24.43 25.34
N SER A 286 -23.88 -25.46 24.84
CA SER A 286 -22.58 -25.87 25.38
C SER A 286 -21.45 -24.88 25.08
N GLY A 287 -21.53 -24.17 23.95
CA GLY A 287 -20.61 -23.10 23.55
C GLY A 287 -20.79 -21.77 24.31
N GLN A 288 -21.65 -21.71 25.34
CA GLN A 288 -22.04 -20.48 26.05
C GLN A 288 -22.59 -19.38 25.13
N ALA A 289 -23.20 -19.76 23.99
CA ALA A 289 -23.81 -18.84 23.06
C ALA A 289 -25.20 -18.41 23.57
N ASN A 290 -25.46 -17.11 23.57
CA ASN A 290 -26.78 -16.55 23.88
C ASN A 290 -27.46 -16.16 22.58
N ILE A 291 -28.59 -16.79 22.27
CA ILE A 291 -29.41 -16.40 21.11
C ILE A 291 -30.11 -15.10 21.50
N VAL A 292 -29.79 -14.02 20.79
CA VAL A 292 -30.39 -12.69 21.01
C VAL A 292 -31.71 -12.58 20.25
N GLU A 293 -31.73 -13.03 18.99
CA GLU A 293 -32.90 -12.93 18.11
C GLU A 293 -32.88 -14.01 17.00
N GLN A 294 -34.05 -14.44 16.53
CA GLN A 294 -34.19 -15.15 15.24
C GLN A 294 -34.63 -14.15 14.16
N ILE A 295 -33.86 -14.07 13.06
CA ILE A 295 -34.05 -13.05 12.03
C ILE A 295 -34.91 -13.59 10.88
N GLY A 296 -36.17 -13.18 10.89
CA GLY A 296 -37.15 -13.52 9.85
C GLY A 296 -37.57 -14.99 9.87
N HIS A 297 -37.98 -15.51 8.70
CA HIS A 297 -38.44 -16.90 8.52
C HIS A 297 -37.34 -17.83 7.98
N THR A 298 -36.07 -17.44 8.15
CA THR A 298 -34.90 -18.19 7.68
C THR A 298 -34.15 -18.80 8.86
N GLY A 299 -33.22 -19.73 8.62
CA GLY A 299 -32.34 -20.27 9.67
C GLY A 299 -31.32 -19.26 10.24
N THR A 300 -31.55 -17.96 10.09
CA THR A 300 -30.62 -16.89 10.46
C THR A 300 -30.92 -16.40 11.87
N MET A 301 -29.87 -16.25 12.69
CA MET A 301 -29.98 -15.92 14.11
C MET A 301 -28.93 -14.86 14.47
N LEU A 302 -29.32 -13.87 15.27
CA LEU A 302 -28.37 -13.03 16.00
C LEU A 302 -27.95 -13.77 17.26
N VAL A 303 -26.67 -14.07 17.39
CA VAL A 303 -26.13 -14.86 18.50
C VAL A 303 -24.93 -14.15 19.10
N ASN A 304 -24.98 -13.86 20.39
CA ASN A 304 -23.85 -13.37 21.16
C ASN A 304 -23.04 -14.58 21.68
N LEU A 305 -21.78 -14.74 21.29
CA LEU A 305 -20.98 -15.91 21.65
C LEU A 305 -19.49 -15.59 21.82
N PRO A 306 -18.73 -16.36 22.64
CA PRO A 306 -17.29 -16.17 22.79
C PRO A 306 -16.55 -16.67 21.54
N LEU A 307 -15.53 -15.94 21.07
CA LEU A 307 -14.81 -16.22 19.81
C LEU A 307 -14.31 -17.68 19.69
N ARG A 308 -13.90 -18.32 20.80
CA ARG A 308 -13.48 -19.74 20.80
C ARG A 308 -14.55 -20.71 20.29
N SER A 309 -15.83 -20.37 20.43
CA SER A 309 -16.95 -21.22 20.01
C SER A 309 -17.17 -21.20 18.49
N LEU A 310 -16.59 -20.23 17.76
CA LEU A 310 -16.71 -20.13 16.30
C LEU A 310 -16.09 -21.32 15.57
N GLN A 311 -14.96 -21.85 16.04
CA GLN A 311 -14.29 -22.98 15.35
C GLN A 311 -15.11 -24.27 15.44
N ALA A 312 -15.77 -24.51 16.57
CA ALA A 312 -16.69 -25.63 16.74
C ALA A 312 -17.94 -25.47 15.86
N LEU A 313 -18.53 -24.28 15.83
CA LEU A 313 -19.68 -23.97 14.97
C LEU A 313 -19.34 -24.10 13.47
N SER A 314 -18.18 -23.57 13.06
CA SER A 314 -17.62 -23.68 11.70
C SER A 314 -17.45 -25.15 11.28
N SER A 315 -16.80 -25.95 12.12
CA SER A 315 -16.49 -27.36 11.83
C SER A 315 -17.70 -28.30 11.93
N SER A 316 -18.82 -27.84 12.50
CA SER A 316 -20.02 -28.66 12.74
C SER A 316 -20.74 -29.13 11.46
N GLY A 317 -20.51 -28.45 10.33
CA GLY A 317 -21.27 -28.64 9.09
C GLY A 317 -22.73 -28.17 9.14
N MET A 318 -23.24 -27.71 10.30
CA MET A 318 -24.63 -27.28 10.52
C MET A 318 -24.88 -25.80 10.17
N VAL A 319 -23.82 -25.02 9.96
CA VAL A 319 -23.90 -23.60 9.56
C VAL A 319 -23.59 -23.44 8.07
N ASN A 320 -24.26 -22.50 7.42
CA ASN A 320 -23.92 -22.01 6.08
C ASN A 320 -22.83 -20.93 6.19
N TYR A 321 -23.06 -19.91 7.02
CA TYR A 321 -22.12 -18.80 7.19
C TYR A 321 -22.24 -18.16 8.57
N ILE A 322 -21.12 -17.64 9.08
CA ILE A 322 -21.06 -16.82 10.29
C ILE A 322 -20.33 -15.52 9.97
N SER A 323 -20.95 -14.38 10.31
CA SER A 323 -20.38 -13.04 10.15
C SER A 323 -20.67 -12.18 11.37
N PRO A 324 -19.88 -11.15 11.70
CA PRO A 324 -20.19 -10.30 12.84
C PRO A 324 -21.47 -9.49 12.56
N ASN A 325 -22.19 -9.13 13.62
CA ASN A 325 -23.31 -8.20 13.52
C ASN A 325 -22.77 -6.79 13.27
N ARG A 326 -22.55 -6.45 12.00
CA ARG A 326 -21.97 -5.16 11.60
C ARG A 326 -22.99 -4.04 11.85
N PRO A 327 -22.62 -2.97 12.58
CA PRO A 327 -23.51 -1.82 12.74
C PRO A 327 -23.77 -1.18 11.37
N THR A 328 -25.03 -0.90 11.06
CA THR A 328 -25.43 -0.17 9.85
C THR A 328 -25.58 1.31 10.17
N ASN A 329 -24.44 1.99 10.25
CA ASN A 329 -24.36 3.44 10.46
C ASN A 329 -24.25 4.18 9.12
N SER A 330 -24.34 5.51 9.15
CA SER A 330 -24.04 6.35 7.99
C SER A 330 -22.61 6.08 7.51
N MET A 331 -22.45 5.58 6.28
CA MET A 331 -21.14 5.20 5.74
C MET A 331 -20.29 6.44 5.46
N GLY A 332 -19.04 6.45 5.95
CA GLY A 332 -18.03 7.41 5.51
C GLY A 332 -17.95 8.74 6.27
N SER A 333 -18.53 8.84 7.48
CA SER A 333 -18.37 10.03 8.34
C SER A 333 -16.91 10.18 8.83
N VAL A 334 -16.10 10.87 8.04
CA VAL A 334 -14.72 11.24 8.40
C VAL A 334 -14.68 12.17 9.61
N GLU A 335 -15.74 12.93 9.89
CA GLU A 335 -15.76 13.83 11.04
C GLU A 335 -16.05 13.14 12.38
N GLU A 336 -16.86 12.08 12.38
CA GLU A 336 -17.09 11.26 13.58
C GLU A 336 -15.87 10.39 13.89
N THR A 337 -15.29 9.73 12.88
CA THR A 337 -14.12 8.84 13.05
C THR A 337 -12.85 9.59 13.47
N THR A 338 -12.63 10.83 13.04
CA THR A 338 -11.48 11.63 13.48
C THR A 338 -11.70 12.41 14.79
N GLY A 339 -12.95 12.50 15.26
CA GLY A 339 -13.35 13.24 16.46
C GLY A 339 -13.64 14.73 16.26
N ILE A 340 -13.40 15.30 15.08
CA ILE A 340 -13.66 16.73 14.81
C ILE A 340 -15.15 17.09 14.94
N ALA A 341 -16.07 16.14 14.74
CA ALA A 341 -17.51 16.34 14.95
C ALA A 341 -17.83 16.87 16.37
N ALA A 342 -17.16 16.35 17.40
CA ALA A 342 -17.34 16.77 18.79
C ALA A 342 -16.74 18.17 19.08
N LEU A 343 -15.86 18.66 18.20
CA LEU A 343 -15.10 19.89 18.34
C LEU A 343 -15.61 21.03 17.44
N ARG A 344 -16.66 20.78 16.63
CA ARG A 344 -17.18 21.76 15.68
C ARG A 344 -17.58 23.07 16.34
N GLN A 345 -18.12 23.04 17.55
CA GLN A 345 -18.48 24.25 18.30
C GLN A 345 -17.46 24.47 19.41
N GLN A 346 -16.60 25.47 19.24
CA GLN A 346 -15.63 25.87 20.24
C GLN A 346 -16.25 26.92 21.17
N PRO A 347 -16.13 26.75 22.50
CA PRO A 347 -16.66 27.69 23.47
C PRO A 347 -15.91 29.03 23.40
N ALA A 348 -16.50 30.08 23.97
CA ALA A 348 -15.78 31.32 24.17
C ALA A 348 -14.65 31.12 25.19
N SER A 349 -13.48 31.68 24.92
CA SER A 349 -12.39 31.87 25.87
C SER A 349 -12.20 33.36 26.16
N ASN A 350 -11.34 33.72 27.11
CA ASN A 350 -11.17 35.11 27.56
C ASN A 350 -10.79 36.07 26.41
N ASP A 351 -10.08 35.57 25.39
CA ASP A 351 -9.55 36.36 24.28
C ASP A 351 -10.20 36.00 22.92
N ARG A 352 -11.16 35.07 22.88
CA ARG A 352 -11.80 34.60 21.64
C ARG A 352 -13.30 34.29 21.85
N PRO A 353 -14.22 34.88 21.05
CA PRO A 353 -15.63 34.53 21.11
C PRO A 353 -15.87 33.08 20.67
N ALA A 354 -17.01 32.50 21.08
CA ALA A 354 -17.43 31.18 20.61
C ALA A 354 -17.51 31.14 19.08
N TYR A 355 -17.03 30.07 18.46
CA TYR A 355 -16.84 29.99 17.02
C TYR A 355 -16.94 28.55 16.51
N THR A 356 -17.12 28.38 15.20
CA THR A 356 -17.15 27.05 14.57
C THR A 356 -15.78 26.66 14.01
N LEU A 357 -15.28 25.48 14.38
CA LEU A 357 -14.02 24.91 13.91
C LEU A 357 -14.26 24.14 12.59
N ASP A 358 -13.93 24.79 11.49
CA ASP A 358 -14.28 24.42 10.13
C ASP A 358 -13.20 24.73 9.07
N GLY A 359 -12.01 25.16 9.48
CA GLY A 359 -10.94 25.63 8.60
C GLY A 359 -11.13 27.06 8.08
N SER A 360 -12.09 27.84 8.60
CA SER A 360 -12.31 29.23 8.18
C SER A 360 -11.02 30.05 8.18
N GLY A 361 -10.78 30.74 7.06
CA GLY A 361 -9.61 31.60 6.88
C GLY A 361 -8.35 30.87 6.38
N VAL A 362 -8.33 29.54 6.33
CA VAL A 362 -7.18 28.76 5.83
C VAL A 362 -7.38 28.36 4.36
N GLY A 363 -6.33 28.50 3.55
CA GLY A 363 -6.25 27.95 2.20
C GLY A 363 -5.56 26.59 2.17
N ILE A 364 -6.18 25.63 1.49
CA ILE A 364 -5.66 24.29 1.19
C ILE A 364 -5.44 24.19 -0.32
N ALA A 365 -4.20 23.98 -0.75
CA ALA A 365 -3.89 23.67 -2.15
C ALA A 365 -3.88 22.15 -2.36
N VAL A 366 -4.62 21.70 -3.37
CA VAL A 366 -4.75 20.29 -3.76
C VAL A 366 -4.02 20.11 -5.09
N LEU A 367 -2.85 19.47 -5.06
CA LEU A 367 -2.09 19.13 -6.27
C LEU A 367 -2.48 17.71 -6.69
N ASP A 368 -3.27 17.61 -7.75
CA ASP A 368 -3.91 16.36 -8.16
C ASP A 368 -4.33 16.42 -9.65
N SER A 369 -5.40 15.75 -10.03
CA SER A 369 -6.04 15.67 -11.35
C SER A 369 -6.96 16.85 -11.69
N GLY A 370 -7.06 17.84 -10.79
CA GLY A 370 -7.98 18.97 -10.86
C GLY A 370 -9.01 18.91 -9.72
N VAL A 371 -9.96 19.85 -9.73
CA VAL A 371 -11.12 19.84 -8.82
C VAL A 371 -12.29 20.42 -9.60
N TYR A 372 -13.42 19.71 -9.66
CA TYR A 372 -14.63 20.22 -10.27
C TYR A 372 -15.21 21.36 -9.42
N ALA A 373 -14.91 22.61 -9.81
CA ALA A 373 -15.24 23.79 -9.02
C ALA A 373 -16.75 24.05 -8.91
N GLY A 374 -17.54 23.53 -9.86
CA GLY A 374 -19.00 23.60 -9.87
C GLY A 374 -19.71 22.64 -8.90
N HIS A 375 -18.98 21.85 -8.11
CA HIS A 375 -19.57 20.89 -7.19
C HIS A 375 -20.25 21.56 -5.98
N ASN A 376 -21.50 21.20 -5.69
CA ASN A 376 -22.30 21.76 -4.59
C ASN A 376 -21.59 21.69 -3.23
N ALA A 377 -20.90 20.58 -2.95
CA ALA A 377 -20.06 20.41 -1.75
C ALA A 377 -19.09 21.57 -1.46
N PHE A 378 -18.55 22.26 -2.48
CA PHE A 378 -17.57 23.33 -2.30
C PHE A 378 -18.19 24.73 -2.18
N ASN A 379 -19.46 24.93 -2.55
CA ASN A 379 -20.17 26.21 -2.46
C ASN A 379 -19.35 27.42 -2.98
N GLY A 380 -18.64 27.25 -4.10
CA GLY A 380 -17.81 28.31 -4.71
C GLY A 380 -16.48 28.61 -3.98
N ARG A 381 -16.05 27.80 -3.00
CA ARG A 381 -14.78 28.00 -2.26
C ARG A 381 -13.52 27.55 -3.01
N VAL A 382 -13.63 27.01 -4.23
CA VAL A 382 -12.47 26.77 -5.12
C VAL A 382 -12.05 28.13 -5.68
N ALA A 383 -11.07 28.75 -5.02
CA ALA A 383 -10.66 30.15 -5.23
C ALA A 383 -9.79 30.35 -6.48
N ALA A 384 -9.11 29.29 -6.93
CA ALA A 384 -8.36 29.24 -8.17
C ALA A 384 -8.25 27.80 -8.68
N SER A 385 -8.20 27.65 -10.01
CA SER A 385 -7.89 26.40 -10.70
C SER A 385 -6.81 26.66 -11.74
N VAL A 386 -5.66 26.00 -11.62
CA VAL A 386 -4.52 26.13 -12.53
C VAL A 386 -4.11 24.75 -13.05
N ASN A 387 -3.59 24.69 -14.28
CA ASN A 387 -3.20 23.46 -14.95
C ASN A 387 -1.76 23.55 -15.45
N PHE A 388 -0.94 22.57 -15.04
CA PHE A 388 0.46 22.42 -15.46
C PHE A 388 0.67 21.25 -16.45
N THR A 389 -0.38 20.49 -16.72
CA THR A 389 -0.37 19.32 -17.61
C THR A 389 -0.62 19.69 -19.07
N SER A 390 -0.52 18.70 -19.96
CA SER A 390 -0.95 18.82 -21.36
C SER A 390 -2.48 18.76 -21.57
N SER A 391 -3.29 18.61 -20.52
CA SER A 391 -4.76 18.63 -20.62
C SER A 391 -5.29 19.97 -21.12
N ALA A 392 -6.45 19.95 -21.78
CA ALA A 392 -7.05 21.15 -22.37
C ALA A 392 -7.65 22.13 -21.35
N SER A 393 -7.92 21.70 -20.10
CA SER A 393 -8.54 22.50 -19.05
C SER A 393 -7.95 22.18 -17.67
N ALA A 394 -8.34 22.96 -16.65
CA ALA A 394 -8.05 22.68 -15.23
C ALA A 394 -9.18 21.90 -14.51
N GLU A 395 -10.21 21.48 -15.24
CA GLU A 395 -11.31 20.67 -14.69
C GLU A 395 -10.83 19.25 -14.38
N ASP A 396 -11.55 18.59 -13.47
CA ASP A 396 -11.26 17.22 -13.07
C ASP A 396 -12.02 16.21 -13.95
N HIS A 397 -11.39 15.80 -15.05
CA HIS A 397 -11.92 14.72 -15.89
C HIS A 397 -11.55 13.31 -15.40
N PHE A 398 -10.62 13.19 -14.44
CA PHE A 398 -10.20 11.89 -13.90
C PHE A 398 -11.06 11.46 -12.70
N GLY A 399 -11.38 12.39 -11.80
CA GLY A 399 -12.32 12.27 -10.68
C GLY A 399 -11.68 12.21 -9.30
N HIS A 400 -10.39 11.90 -9.23
CA HIS A 400 -9.66 11.68 -7.98
C HIS A 400 -9.49 12.98 -7.18
N GLY A 401 -9.10 14.08 -7.83
CA GLY A 401 -8.81 15.33 -7.16
C GLY A 401 -10.04 16.01 -6.55
N THR A 402 -11.21 15.85 -7.17
CA THR A 402 -12.50 16.27 -6.61
C THR A 402 -12.85 15.48 -5.33
N HIS A 403 -12.63 14.17 -5.32
CA HIS A 403 -12.85 13.32 -4.14
C HIS A 403 -11.90 13.72 -2.99
N VAL A 404 -10.61 13.90 -3.30
CA VAL A 404 -9.58 14.39 -2.38
C VAL A 404 -9.95 15.75 -1.77
N ALA A 405 -10.34 16.71 -2.61
CA ALA A 405 -10.80 18.03 -2.16
C ALA A 405 -12.08 17.95 -1.31
N GLY A 406 -12.97 17.00 -1.60
CA GLY A 406 -14.16 16.69 -0.82
C GLY A 406 -13.82 16.26 0.62
N LEU A 407 -12.93 15.29 0.78
CA LEU A 407 -12.49 14.80 2.09
C LEU A 407 -11.83 15.90 2.94
N ALA A 408 -11.11 16.82 2.29
CA ALA A 408 -10.52 17.97 2.96
C ALA A 408 -11.57 19.03 3.35
N ALA A 409 -12.45 19.47 2.43
CA ALA A 409 -13.23 20.71 2.59
C ALA A 409 -14.66 20.72 2.02
N SER A 410 -15.28 19.55 1.81
CA SER A 410 -16.71 19.43 1.51
C SER A 410 -17.57 20.01 2.64
N SER A 411 -18.55 20.85 2.28
CA SER A 411 -19.62 21.29 3.18
C SER A 411 -20.96 20.56 2.95
N ASP A 412 -20.97 19.49 2.16
CA ASP A 412 -22.13 18.59 2.08
C ASP A 412 -22.42 18.02 3.48
N PRO A 413 -23.64 18.12 4.02
CA PRO A 413 -23.95 17.61 5.35
C PRO A 413 -23.89 16.08 5.47
N ASN A 414 -23.98 15.33 4.36
CA ASN A 414 -23.89 13.86 4.36
C ASN A 414 -22.44 13.38 4.26
N TYR A 415 -21.60 14.13 3.53
CA TYR A 415 -20.21 13.79 3.24
C TYR A 415 -19.30 15.00 3.56
N ARG A 416 -19.36 15.45 4.82
CA ARG A 416 -18.66 16.64 5.29
C ARG A 416 -17.16 16.38 5.43
N GLY A 417 -16.34 17.23 4.82
CA GLY A 417 -14.89 17.20 4.98
C GLY A 417 -14.44 17.72 6.35
N ILE A 418 -13.16 17.54 6.68
CA ILE A 418 -12.63 17.95 7.99
C ILE A 418 -12.59 19.47 8.15
N ALA A 419 -12.32 20.23 7.08
CA ALA A 419 -12.26 21.68 7.06
C ALA A 419 -13.30 22.29 6.07
N PRO A 420 -14.62 22.16 6.35
CA PRO A 420 -15.71 22.46 5.43
C PRO A 420 -15.90 23.95 5.10
N ASN A 421 -15.08 24.87 5.61
CA ASN A 421 -15.06 26.28 5.24
C ASN A 421 -13.66 26.81 4.86
N ALA A 422 -12.68 25.91 4.70
CA ALA A 422 -11.40 26.26 4.09
C ALA A 422 -11.57 26.67 2.62
N LYS A 423 -10.69 27.54 2.13
CA LYS A 423 -10.57 27.86 0.70
C LYS A 423 -9.79 26.75 0.02
N LEU A 424 -10.24 26.32 -1.16
CA LEU A 424 -9.55 25.34 -1.99
C LEU A 424 -8.80 26.04 -3.13
N VAL A 425 -7.61 25.57 -3.43
CA VAL A 425 -6.82 25.96 -4.60
C VAL A 425 -6.51 24.70 -5.39
N SER A 426 -7.10 24.58 -6.58
CA SER A 426 -6.95 23.42 -7.46
C SER A 426 -5.72 23.58 -8.34
N VAL A 427 -4.81 22.61 -8.27
CA VAL A 427 -3.53 22.63 -8.99
C VAL A 427 -3.41 21.33 -9.76
N LYS A 428 -3.87 21.31 -11.01
CA LYS A 428 -3.85 20.13 -11.87
C LYS A 428 -2.41 19.84 -12.33
N VAL A 429 -1.87 18.73 -11.83
CA VAL A 429 -0.53 18.18 -12.13
C VAL A 429 -0.60 16.72 -12.59
N LEU A 430 -1.79 16.10 -12.50
CA LEU A 430 -2.14 14.84 -13.17
C LEU A 430 -3.11 15.13 -14.33
N ASP A 431 -2.88 14.50 -15.47
CA ASP A 431 -3.70 14.68 -16.68
C ASP A 431 -5.09 14.01 -16.52
N ASP A 432 -5.88 14.01 -17.60
CA ASP A 432 -7.24 13.46 -17.59
C ASP A 432 -7.27 11.92 -17.50
N ASN A 433 -6.11 11.26 -17.59
CA ASN A 433 -5.90 9.83 -17.39
C ASN A 433 -5.23 9.52 -16.02
N GLY A 434 -5.09 10.53 -15.14
CA GLY A 434 -4.43 10.41 -13.85
C GLY A 434 -2.90 10.30 -13.92
N GLN A 435 -2.28 10.60 -15.07
CA GLN A 435 -0.84 10.50 -15.28
C GLN A 435 -0.14 11.83 -15.02
N GLY A 436 0.96 11.81 -14.27
CA GLY A 436 1.72 13.00 -13.92
C GLY A 436 3.11 13.08 -14.57
N GLN A 437 3.79 14.19 -14.32
CA GLN A 437 5.23 14.34 -14.55
C GLN A 437 5.86 15.10 -13.38
N THR A 438 7.09 14.74 -13.01
CA THR A 438 7.84 15.42 -11.94
C THR A 438 7.97 16.93 -12.20
N SER A 439 8.16 17.33 -13.45
CA SER A 439 8.16 18.74 -13.88
C SER A 439 6.85 19.45 -13.55
N TRP A 440 5.71 18.89 -13.93
CA TRP A 440 4.38 19.48 -13.67
C TRP A 440 4.11 19.63 -12.17
N LEU A 441 4.51 18.63 -11.37
CA LEU A 441 4.42 18.70 -9.91
C LEU A 441 5.33 19.80 -9.32
N LEU A 442 6.56 19.93 -9.81
CA LEU A 442 7.49 20.96 -9.36
C LEU A 442 7.02 22.37 -9.74
N ASP A 443 6.53 22.56 -10.96
CA ASP A 443 5.97 23.84 -11.43
C ASP A 443 4.70 24.22 -10.63
N GLY A 444 3.84 23.23 -10.32
CA GLY A 444 2.68 23.43 -9.46
C GLY A 444 3.03 23.79 -8.01
N LEU A 445 4.03 23.12 -7.42
CA LEU A 445 4.55 23.45 -6.08
C LEU A 445 5.19 24.84 -6.04
N ASP A 446 5.92 25.23 -7.09
CA ASP A 446 6.52 26.56 -7.21
C ASP A 446 5.45 27.65 -7.35
N TRP A 447 4.42 27.41 -8.17
CA TRP A 447 3.27 28.31 -8.28
C TRP A 447 2.55 28.48 -6.94
N VAL A 448 2.34 27.39 -6.19
CA VAL A 448 1.75 27.45 -4.83
C VAL A 448 2.62 28.29 -3.89
N LEU A 449 3.95 28.09 -3.89
CA LEU A 449 4.87 28.87 -3.07
C LEU A 449 4.78 30.37 -3.40
N ASN A 450 4.69 30.72 -4.68
CA ASN A 450 4.60 32.10 -5.15
C ASN A 450 3.24 32.77 -4.84
N HIS A 451 2.12 32.04 -4.87
CA HIS A 451 0.77 32.57 -4.63
C HIS A 451 0.21 32.28 -3.22
N ARG A 452 1.05 31.75 -2.30
CA ARG A 452 0.60 31.36 -0.95
C ARG A 452 -0.05 32.50 -0.17
N THR A 453 0.39 33.74 -0.38
CA THR A 453 -0.18 34.93 0.27
C THR A 453 -1.56 35.28 -0.28
N ASP A 454 -1.76 35.11 -1.57
CA ASP A 454 -2.92 35.62 -2.31
C ASP A 454 -4.19 34.83 -1.95
N TYR A 455 -4.01 33.51 -1.76
CA TYR A 455 -5.08 32.59 -1.36
C TYR A 455 -5.00 32.14 0.11
N ASN A 456 -4.05 32.68 0.88
CA ASN A 456 -3.67 32.24 2.24
C ASN A 456 -3.42 30.72 2.33
N ILE A 457 -2.66 30.17 1.39
CA ILE A 457 -2.30 28.75 1.34
C ILE A 457 -1.38 28.45 2.52
N ARG A 458 -1.91 27.76 3.54
CA ARG A 458 -1.15 27.28 4.70
C ARG A 458 -1.01 25.76 4.71
N VAL A 459 -1.80 25.04 3.91
CA VAL A 459 -1.73 23.58 3.76
C VAL A 459 -1.63 23.20 2.29
N VAL A 460 -0.79 22.21 2.01
CA VAL A 460 -0.62 21.58 0.69
C VAL A 460 -0.88 20.10 0.83
N ASN A 461 -1.80 19.58 0.02
CA ASN A 461 -2.15 18.17 -0.03
C ASN A 461 -1.57 17.51 -1.29
N LEU A 462 -0.76 16.47 -1.09
CA LEU A 462 -0.16 15.64 -2.13
C LEU A 462 -0.71 14.21 -2.03
N SER A 463 -1.89 13.98 -2.62
CA SER A 463 -2.55 12.67 -2.72
C SER A 463 -2.00 11.81 -3.87
N LEU A 464 -0.76 12.05 -4.25
CA LEU A 464 -0.04 11.45 -5.36
C LEU A 464 1.39 11.11 -4.93
N GLY A 465 2.10 10.35 -5.76
CA GLY A 465 3.52 10.09 -5.57
C GLY A 465 4.12 9.23 -6.68
N SER A 466 5.43 9.09 -6.63
CA SER A 466 6.24 8.23 -7.50
C SER A 466 7.14 7.33 -6.65
N THR A 467 7.70 6.26 -7.22
CA THR A 467 8.67 5.42 -6.49
C THR A 467 9.81 6.27 -5.90
N ALA A 468 10.05 6.16 -4.59
CA ALA A 468 11.18 6.80 -3.94
C ALA A 468 12.46 6.02 -4.27
N ILE A 469 13.30 6.57 -5.14
CA ILE A 469 14.58 5.99 -5.56
C ILE A 469 15.72 6.78 -4.94
N ASP A 470 15.85 8.05 -5.33
CA ASP A 470 16.83 8.97 -4.77
C ASP A 470 16.48 9.33 -3.31
N THR A 471 17.52 9.47 -2.48
CA THR A 471 17.42 9.99 -1.11
C THR A 471 16.57 11.26 -1.06
N TRP A 472 15.79 11.46 0.00
CA TRP A 472 14.99 12.67 0.19
C TRP A 472 15.83 13.97 0.18
N THR A 473 17.17 13.87 0.34
CA THR A 473 18.09 15.01 0.20
C THR A 473 18.36 15.43 -1.25
N ASN A 474 18.22 14.50 -2.21
CA ASN A 474 18.51 14.70 -3.64
C ASN A 474 17.26 14.70 -4.52
N ASP A 475 16.20 13.97 -4.13
CA ASP A 475 14.93 13.94 -4.84
C ASP A 475 14.39 15.38 -5.00
N PRO A 476 14.14 15.84 -6.24
CA PRO A 476 13.81 17.24 -6.49
C PRO A 476 12.45 17.64 -5.90
N VAL A 477 11.50 16.70 -5.78
CA VAL A 477 10.21 16.93 -5.14
C VAL A 477 10.41 17.06 -3.64
N CYS A 478 11.22 16.19 -3.03
CA CYS A 478 11.58 16.28 -1.61
C CYS A 478 12.29 17.59 -1.25
N VAL A 479 13.17 18.08 -2.13
CA VAL A 479 13.82 19.39 -2.01
C VAL A 479 12.81 20.54 -2.12
N LYS A 480 11.86 20.48 -3.08
CA LYS A 480 10.82 21.52 -3.22
C LYS A 480 9.82 21.52 -2.05
N VAL A 481 9.36 20.38 -1.55
CA VAL A 481 8.47 20.36 -0.37
C VAL A 481 9.17 20.84 0.91
N LYS A 482 10.49 20.64 1.04
CA LYS A 482 11.28 21.28 2.10
C LYS A 482 11.26 22.81 2.00
N GLU A 483 11.33 23.36 0.79
CA GLU A 483 11.23 24.81 0.56
C GLU A 483 9.86 25.34 1.03
N LEU A 484 8.76 24.66 0.67
CA LEU A 484 7.41 25.02 1.13
C LEU A 484 7.27 24.93 2.66
N ALA A 485 7.79 23.87 3.29
CA ALA A 485 7.80 23.72 4.75
C ALA A 485 8.64 24.81 5.43
N SER A 486 9.75 25.22 4.81
CA SER A 486 10.59 26.34 5.28
C SER A 486 9.90 27.69 5.11
N ALA A 487 8.96 27.82 4.17
CA ALA A 487 8.11 28.99 3.99
C ALA A 487 6.85 29.01 4.90
N GLY A 488 6.73 28.05 5.83
CA GLY A 488 5.63 27.99 6.81
C GLY A 488 4.35 27.29 6.32
N ILE A 489 4.42 26.56 5.20
CA ILE A 489 3.31 25.76 4.66
C ILE A 489 3.37 24.34 5.24
N VAL A 490 2.25 23.84 5.76
CA VAL A 490 2.11 22.42 6.13
C VAL A 490 1.98 21.60 4.86
N VAL A 491 2.95 20.75 4.55
CA VAL A 491 2.85 19.81 3.43
C VAL A 491 2.46 18.44 3.96
N VAL A 492 1.36 17.90 3.44
CA VAL A 492 0.82 16.58 3.76
C VAL A 492 0.91 15.71 2.51
N ALA A 493 1.49 14.52 2.64
CA ALA A 493 1.67 13.58 1.54
C ALA A 493 1.09 12.21 1.91
N ALA A 494 0.49 11.53 0.93
CA ALA A 494 0.18 10.11 1.05
C ALA A 494 1.45 9.28 1.33
N ALA A 495 1.34 8.13 1.97
CA ALA A 495 2.45 7.19 2.15
C ALA A 495 2.72 6.30 0.92
N GLY A 496 1.69 6.04 0.11
CA GLY A 496 1.68 5.08 -1.00
C GLY A 496 0.77 3.88 -0.72
N ASN A 497 0.41 3.13 -1.77
CA ASN A 497 -0.53 2.01 -1.69
C ASN A 497 0.17 0.65 -1.98
N LEU A 498 1.46 0.53 -1.68
CA LEU A 498 2.31 -0.63 -1.98
C LEU A 498 2.67 -1.41 -0.70
N GLY A 499 1.80 -1.39 0.31
CA GLY A 499 1.95 -2.13 1.57
C GLY A 499 1.82 -3.64 1.43
N LYS A 500 1.38 -4.13 0.27
CA LYS A 500 1.31 -5.55 -0.09
C LYS A 500 1.93 -5.80 -1.47
N SER A 501 2.49 -6.98 -1.64
CA SER A 501 2.87 -7.53 -2.95
C SER A 501 1.63 -8.09 -3.67
N GLU A 502 1.79 -8.42 -4.96
CA GLU A 502 0.74 -8.95 -5.83
C GLU A 502 0.11 -10.25 -5.29
N ASN A 503 0.87 -11.04 -4.51
CA ASN A 503 0.40 -12.25 -3.83
C ASN A 503 -0.22 -11.98 -2.42
N GLY A 504 -0.41 -10.73 -2.04
CA GLY A 504 -1.07 -10.32 -0.80
C GLY A 504 -0.22 -10.39 0.48
N GLN A 505 1.06 -10.75 0.39
CA GLN A 505 2.00 -10.66 1.53
C GLN A 505 2.33 -9.21 1.87
N GLU A 506 2.64 -8.93 3.14
CA GLU A 506 2.98 -7.57 3.59
C GLU A 506 4.39 -7.17 3.14
N VAL A 507 4.55 -5.91 2.76
CA VAL A 507 5.81 -5.38 2.23
C VAL A 507 6.20 -4.09 2.93
N TYR A 508 7.38 -4.11 3.52
CA TYR A 508 8.06 -2.97 4.15
C TYR A 508 8.95 -2.26 3.13
N GLY A 509 9.33 -1.02 3.42
CA GLY A 509 10.23 -0.27 2.54
C GLY A 509 9.59 0.36 1.30
N ARG A 510 8.28 0.63 1.32
CA ARG A 510 7.48 1.03 0.13
C ARG A 510 6.85 2.43 0.22
N ILE A 511 7.36 3.26 1.12
CA ILE A 511 7.00 4.68 1.20
C ILE A 511 7.43 5.38 -0.09
N HIS A 512 6.49 6.04 -0.76
CA HIS A 512 6.72 6.72 -2.04
C HIS A 512 7.21 8.16 -1.87
N SER A 513 7.71 8.78 -2.93
CA SER A 513 8.08 10.21 -2.95
C SER A 513 6.84 11.06 -3.26
N PRO A 514 6.61 12.20 -2.56
CA PRO A 514 7.49 12.84 -1.59
C PRO A 514 7.24 12.42 -0.12
N GLY A 515 6.47 11.36 0.13
CA GLY A 515 6.21 10.81 1.46
C GLY A 515 7.46 10.30 2.20
N ASN A 516 8.57 10.06 1.51
CA ASN A 516 9.87 9.76 2.13
C ASN A 516 10.55 10.99 2.76
N SER A 517 10.10 12.21 2.47
CA SER A 517 10.67 13.43 3.06
C SER A 517 10.35 13.56 4.57
N PRO A 518 11.33 13.85 5.43
CA PRO A 518 11.08 14.08 6.85
C PRO A 518 10.34 15.40 7.12
N TYR A 519 10.36 16.35 6.16
CA TYR A 519 9.73 17.67 6.26
C TYR A 519 8.22 17.67 6.03
N VAL A 520 7.67 16.62 5.40
CA VAL A 520 6.21 16.48 5.19
C VAL A 520 5.58 15.68 6.32
N ILE A 521 4.25 15.79 6.44
CA ILE A 521 3.41 14.86 7.19
C ILE A 521 3.02 13.73 6.24
N THR A 522 3.63 12.57 6.39
CA THR A 522 3.37 11.37 5.58
C THR A 522 2.26 10.55 6.22
N VAL A 523 1.21 10.28 5.47
CA VAL A 523 -0.04 9.73 5.98
C VAL A 523 -0.30 8.35 5.38
N GLY A 524 -0.26 7.33 6.22
CA GLY A 524 -0.78 6.01 5.87
C GLY A 524 -2.30 5.93 6.05
N ALA A 525 -2.91 4.85 5.57
CA ALA A 525 -4.35 4.66 5.64
C ALA A 525 -4.72 3.70 6.76
N SER A 526 -5.69 4.08 7.60
CA SER A 526 -6.43 3.16 8.44
C SER A 526 -7.69 2.68 7.72
N ASN A 527 -8.16 1.50 8.13
CA ASN A 527 -9.44 0.95 7.79
C ASN A 527 -10.32 0.98 9.04
N THR A 528 -11.32 1.85 9.04
CA THR A 528 -12.28 1.98 10.16
C THR A 528 -13.38 0.91 10.15
N PHE A 529 -13.29 -0.05 9.22
CA PHE A 529 -14.32 -1.05 8.92
C PHE A 529 -15.73 -0.46 8.70
N GLN A 530 -15.80 0.83 8.33
CA GLN A 530 -17.02 1.63 8.19
C GLN A 530 -17.82 1.81 9.50
N THR A 531 -17.16 1.64 10.65
CA THR A 531 -17.72 1.98 11.97
C THR A 531 -17.20 3.35 12.43
N VAL A 532 -17.79 3.88 13.51
CA VAL A 532 -17.28 5.05 14.24
C VAL A 532 -16.39 4.65 15.41
N ASN A 533 -16.40 3.36 15.77
CA ASN A 533 -15.73 2.83 16.93
C ASN A 533 -14.24 2.69 16.64
N ARG A 534 -13.41 3.37 17.42
CA ARG A 534 -11.95 3.34 17.24
C ARG A 534 -11.26 2.08 17.78
N GLY A 535 -12.02 1.16 18.38
CA GLY A 535 -11.49 -0.05 19.04
C GLY A 535 -11.33 -1.26 18.12
N ASP A 536 -11.89 -1.21 16.91
CA ASP A 536 -11.74 -2.22 15.85
C ASP A 536 -10.93 -1.72 14.64
N ASP A 537 -10.53 -0.44 14.63
CA ASP A 537 -9.71 0.16 13.59
C ASP A 537 -8.35 -0.55 13.45
N GLY A 538 -7.87 -0.67 12.21
CA GLY A 538 -6.57 -1.25 11.90
C GLY A 538 -5.89 -0.54 10.72
N VAL A 539 -4.58 -0.73 10.54
CA VAL A 539 -3.89 -0.21 9.35
C VAL A 539 -4.45 -0.89 8.10
N ALA A 540 -4.84 -0.11 7.09
CA ALA A 540 -5.39 -0.63 5.86
C ALA A 540 -4.31 -1.41 5.10
N SER A 541 -4.60 -2.63 4.69
CA SER A 541 -3.53 -3.57 4.31
C SER A 541 -2.69 -3.17 3.08
N TYR A 542 -3.22 -2.30 2.21
CA TYR A 542 -2.49 -1.70 1.09
C TYR A 542 -1.60 -0.52 1.48
N SER A 543 -1.75 0.08 2.68
CA SER A 543 -0.99 1.26 3.10
C SER A 543 0.50 0.95 3.09
N SER A 544 1.28 1.72 2.34
CA SER A 544 2.74 1.58 2.29
C SER A 544 3.34 1.70 3.68
N ARG A 545 4.29 0.81 3.97
CA ARG A 545 4.99 0.69 5.24
C ARG A 545 6.43 1.18 5.11
N GLY A 546 6.95 1.77 6.18
CA GLY A 546 8.36 2.16 6.30
C GLY A 546 9.31 0.98 6.49
N PRO A 547 10.58 1.24 6.85
CA PRO A 547 11.24 2.56 6.77
C PRO A 547 11.31 3.06 5.32
N THR A 548 11.80 4.28 5.07
CA THR A 548 12.07 4.74 3.69
C THR A 548 13.26 4.00 3.08
N ARG A 549 13.13 3.48 1.86
CA ARG A 549 14.24 2.78 1.14
C ARG A 549 14.78 3.54 -0.06
N SER A 550 14.54 4.85 -0.12
CA SER A 550 15.33 5.77 -0.95
C SER A 550 16.79 5.78 -0.49
N PHE A 551 17.72 6.04 -1.41
CA PHE A 551 19.16 5.97 -1.13
C PHE A 551 19.97 6.98 -1.95
N TYR A 552 21.22 7.21 -1.56
CA TYR A 552 22.24 7.74 -2.47
C TYR A 552 23.37 6.73 -2.66
N THR A 553 24.15 6.92 -3.72
CA THR A 553 25.36 6.13 -3.98
C THR A 553 26.58 7.00 -3.75
N THR A 554 27.49 6.54 -2.89
CA THR A 554 28.78 7.18 -2.62
C THR A 554 29.74 7.03 -3.80
N ALA A 555 30.84 7.78 -3.79
CA ALA A 555 31.80 7.81 -4.90
C ALA A 555 32.51 6.47 -5.18
N ASP A 556 32.50 5.55 -4.22
CA ASP A 556 33.02 4.18 -4.31
C ASP A 556 31.96 3.14 -4.75
N GLY A 557 30.69 3.55 -4.93
CA GLY A 557 29.60 2.69 -5.38
C GLY A 557 28.69 2.14 -4.28
N THR A 558 28.97 2.41 -3.00
CA THR A 558 28.14 1.94 -1.87
C THR A 558 26.78 2.64 -1.84
N LYS A 559 25.69 1.89 -1.61
CA LYS A 559 24.35 2.47 -1.41
C LYS A 559 24.11 2.76 0.07
N ILE A 560 23.78 4.02 0.39
CA ILE A 560 23.39 4.45 1.73
C ILE A 560 21.90 4.77 1.71
N TYR A 561 21.11 3.93 2.39
CA TYR A 561 19.66 4.08 2.50
C TYR A 561 19.28 5.14 3.53
N ASP A 562 18.16 5.82 3.29
CA ASP A 562 17.65 6.87 4.18
C ASP A 562 17.08 6.31 5.48
N ASP A 563 16.49 5.10 5.46
CA ASP A 563 15.92 4.34 6.58
C ASP A 563 15.08 5.15 7.62
N VAL A 564 14.37 6.18 7.14
CA VAL A 564 13.51 7.06 7.93
C VAL A 564 12.24 6.33 8.37
N ILE A 565 11.85 6.45 9.64
CA ILE A 565 10.56 5.98 10.17
C ILE A 565 9.42 6.74 9.49
N LYS A 566 8.59 6.00 8.76
CA LYS A 566 7.40 6.49 8.04
C LYS A 566 6.33 5.37 8.02
N PRO A 567 5.03 5.68 7.89
CA PRO A 567 4.43 7.03 7.88
C PRO A 567 4.60 7.76 9.22
N ASP A 568 4.28 9.06 9.29
CA ASP A 568 4.32 9.78 10.56
C ASP A 568 3.08 9.46 11.42
N LEU A 569 1.93 9.26 10.77
CA LEU A 569 0.67 8.80 11.37
C LEU A 569 -0.23 8.15 10.30
N VAL A 570 -1.32 7.50 10.71
CA VAL A 570 -2.38 7.01 9.81
C VAL A 570 -3.70 7.76 10.01
N ALA A 571 -4.55 7.80 8.99
CA ALA A 571 -5.88 8.37 9.08
C ALA A 571 -6.87 7.54 8.24
N PRO A 572 -8.20 7.67 8.49
CA PRO A 572 -9.21 6.96 7.70
C PRO A 572 -8.96 7.13 6.21
N GLY A 573 -8.82 6.01 5.50
CA GLY A 573 -8.49 6.01 4.07
C GLY A 573 -9.14 4.89 3.27
N ASN A 574 -9.94 4.02 3.90
CA ASN A 574 -10.59 2.89 3.24
C ASN A 574 -12.09 3.10 3.04
N LYS A 575 -12.56 2.95 1.80
CA LYS A 575 -13.97 3.06 1.37
C LYS A 575 -14.63 4.36 1.87
N LEU A 576 -13.95 5.48 1.68
CA LEU A 576 -14.47 6.80 2.03
C LEU A 576 -15.34 7.35 0.90
N VAL A 577 -16.53 7.82 1.25
CA VAL A 577 -17.46 8.47 0.34
C VAL A 577 -17.18 9.97 0.31
N SER A 578 -17.05 10.55 -0.88
CA SER A 578 -16.84 11.99 -1.05
C SER A 578 -17.27 12.50 -2.43
N ALA A 579 -17.07 13.80 -2.66
CA ALA A 579 -17.47 14.53 -3.86
C ALA A 579 -17.03 13.84 -5.17
N LYS A 580 -17.91 13.84 -6.17
CA LYS A 580 -17.73 13.18 -7.48
C LYS A 580 -17.67 14.21 -8.60
N ALA A 581 -16.60 14.19 -9.40
CA ALA A 581 -16.58 14.96 -10.65
C ALA A 581 -17.54 14.32 -11.69
N PRO A 582 -18.31 15.11 -12.46
CA PRO A 582 -19.25 14.59 -13.44
C PRO A 582 -18.55 13.92 -14.62
N GLY A 583 -18.99 12.70 -14.98
CA GLY A 583 -18.48 11.98 -16.16
C GLY A 583 -17.01 11.56 -16.08
N ASN A 584 -16.49 11.36 -14.86
CA ASN A 584 -15.07 11.13 -14.63
C ASN A 584 -14.56 9.74 -15.08
N ALA A 585 -13.28 9.68 -15.43
CA ALA A 585 -12.64 8.47 -15.96
C ALA A 585 -12.60 7.30 -14.96
N VAL A 586 -12.45 7.57 -13.66
CA VAL A 586 -12.45 6.51 -12.63
C VAL A 586 -13.79 5.76 -12.62
N LEU A 587 -14.92 6.46 -12.64
CA LEU A 587 -16.25 5.82 -12.69
C LEU A 587 -16.62 5.27 -14.06
N ALA A 588 -16.03 5.79 -15.14
CA ALA A 588 -16.16 5.18 -16.46
C ALA A 588 -15.50 3.79 -16.53
N ALA A 589 -14.40 3.59 -15.80
CA ALA A 589 -13.73 2.29 -15.64
C ALA A 589 -14.35 1.43 -14.54
N HIS A 590 -14.82 2.05 -13.45
CA HIS A 590 -15.30 1.40 -12.23
C HIS A 590 -16.67 1.95 -11.75
N PRO A 591 -17.78 1.62 -12.45
CA PRO A 591 -19.12 2.10 -12.08
C PRO A 591 -19.56 1.68 -10.67
N GLU A 592 -19.01 0.60 -10.13
CA GLU A 592 -19.26 0.08 -8.77
C GLU A 592 -18.83 1.03 -7.65
N LEU A 593 -18.04 2.06 -7.96
CA LEU A 593 -17.58 3.07 -7.01
C LEU A 593 -18.54 4.28 -6.92
N ASP A 594 -19.60 4.34 -7.73
CA ASP A 594 -20.62 5.40 -7.61
C ASP A 594 -21.44 5.20 -6.31
N ALA A 595 -21.47 6.21 -5.44
CA ALA A 595 -22.22 6.21 -4.19
C ALA A 595 -23.64 6.78 -4.32
N GLY A 596 -24.03 7.19 -5.53
CA GLY A 596 -25.27 7.91 -5.82
C GLY A 596 -25.12 9.43 -5.69
N GLY A 597 -26.07 10.16 -6.28
CA GLY A 597 -26.06 11.63 -6.28
C GLY A 597 -24.76 12.22 -6.85
N ASP A 598 -24.19 13.20 -6.15
CA ASP A 598 -22.90 13.83 -6.46
C ASP A 598 -21.74 13.20 -5.65
N ALA A 599 -21.80 11.90 -5.32
CA ALA A 599 -20.78 11.22 -4.50
C ALA A 599 -20.22 9.94 -5.13
N MET A 600 -18.99 9.58 -4.71
CA MET A 600 -18.31 8.32 -5.06
C MET A 600 -17.43 7.81 -3.91
N THR A 601 -17.10 6.52 -3.94
CA THR A 601 -16.34 5.82 -2.89
C THR A 601 -14.93 5.49 -3.39
N LEU A 602 -13.89 5.87 -2.64
CA LEU A 602 -12.50 5.49 -2.94
C LEU A 602 -11.75 4.95 -1.71
N SER A 603 -10.67 4.22 -1.98
CA SER A 603 -9.73 3.70 -0.97
C SER A 603 -8.29 4.07 -1.37
N GLY A 604 -7.50 4.52 -0.40
CA GLY A 604 -6.07 4.79 -0.60
C GLY A 604 -5.48 5.68 0.50
N THR A 605 -4.15 5.70 0.59
CA THR A 605 -3.43 6.74 1.34
C THR A 605 -3.67 8.14 0.76
N SER A 606 -4.00 8.22 -0.52
CA SER A 606 -4.54 9.40 -1.21
C SER A 606 -5.87 9.92 -0.63
N MET A 607 -6.66 9.09 0.05
CA MET A 607 -7.88 9.49 0.77
C MET A 607 -7.58 9.84 2.24
N ALA A 608 -6.56 9.24 2.84
CA ALA A 608 -6.12 9.57 4.20
C ALA A 608 -5.39 10.93 4.30
N ALA A 609 -4.56 11.26 3.31
CA ALA A 609 -3.85 12.55 3.23
C ALA A 609 -4.77 13.79 3.33
N PRO A 610 -5.90 13.92 2.59
CA PRO A 610 -6.77 15.09 2.68
C PRO A 610 -7.52 15.21 4.01
N VAL A 611 -7.78 14.09 4.68
CA VAL A 611 -8.33 14.09 6.05
C VAL A 611 -7.33 14.77 7.00
N VAL A 612 -6.04 14.46 6.89
CA VAL A 612 -4.97 15.13 7.65
C VAL A 612 -4.70 16.57 7.18
N SER A 613 -4.89 16.88 5.89
CA SER A 613 -4.80 18.25 5.39
C SER A 613 -5.90 19.15 5.96
N GLY A 614 -7.13 18.66 6.04
CA GLY A 614 -8.21 19.36 6.74
C GLY A 614 -7.97 19.43 8.26
N ALA A 615 -7.36 18.41 8.86
CA ALA A 615 -6.93 18.43 10.26
C ALA A 615 -5.92 19.55 10.53
N ALA A 616 -4.90 19.67 9.67
CA ALA A 616 -3.92 20.76 9.74
C ALA A 616 -4.59 22.15 9.58
N ALA A 617 -5.56 22.28 8.67
CA ALA A 617 -6.32 23.52 8.50
C ALA A 617 -7.16 23.88 9.74
N ALA A 618 -7.76 22.90 10.43
CA ALA A 618 -8.44 23.11 11.70
C ALA A 618 -7.47 23.59 12.80
N LEU A 619 -6.31 22.95 12.95
CA LEU A 619 -5.29 23.39 13.92
C LEU A 619 -4.77 24.81 13.64
N LEU A 620 -4.64 25.19 12.37
CA LEU A 620 -4.24 26.53 11.94
C LEU A 620 -5.35 27.59 12.10
N GLN A 621 -6.62 27.19 12.12
CA GLN A 621 -7.73 28.05 12.53
C GLN A 621 -7.77 28.21 14.06
N GLU A 622 -7.44 27.17 14.82
CA GLU A 622 -7.32 27.24 16.28
C GLU A 622 -6.17 28.18 16.68
N ASN A 623 -4.95 27.91 16.22
CA ASN A 623 -3.80 28.78 16.46
C ASN A 623 -3.01 29.06 15.15
N PRO A 624 -3.12 30.28 14.57
CA PRO A 624 -2.51 30.60 13.28
C PRO A 624 -0.98 30.72 13.30
N ASN A 625 -0.37 30.82 14.50
CA ASN A 625 1.07 30.94 14.70
C ASN A 625 1.80 29.59 14.66
N LEU A 626 1.07 28.46 14.65
CA LEU A 626 1.67 27.13 14.58
C LEU A 626 2.57 26.99 13.35
N THR A 627 3.79 26.50 13.58
CA THR A 627 4.71 26.15 12.49
C THR A 627 4.39 24.76 11.95
N PRO A 628 4.83 24.40 10.72
CA PRO A 628 4.58 23.06 10.17
C PRO A 628 5.06 21.91 11.06
N VAL A 629 6.20 22.08 11.74
CA VAL A 629 6.72 21.07 12.68
C VAL A 629 5.85 20.96 13.93
N MET A 630 5.26 22.06 14.42
CA MET A 630 4.32 22.02 15.55
C MET A 630 2.98 21.38 15.17
N VAL A 631 2.47 21.63 13.96
CA VAL A 631 1.28 20.91 13.44
C VAL A 631 1.57 19.40 13.38
N LYS A 632 2.73 19.02 12.82
CA LYS A 632 3.21 17.63 12.81
C LYS A 632 3.45 17.04 14.21
N MET A 633 3.83 17.86 15.19
CA MET A 633 4.01 17.48 16.60
C MET A 633 2.65 17.13 17.22
N LEU A 634 1.69 18.07 17.16
CA LEU A 634 0.38 17.96 17.78
C LEU A 634 -0.40 16.75 17.26
N LEU A 635 -0.41 16.53 15.94
CA LEU A 635 -1.12 15.43 15.29
C LEU A 635 -0.55 14.05 15.66
N GLN A 636 0.76 13.93 15.84
CA GLN A 636 1.39 12.69 16.28
C GLN A 636 1.22 12.47 17.79
N TYR A 637 1.46 13.51 18.60
CA TYR A 637 1.44 13.42 20.06
C TYR A 637 0.06 13.05 20.60
N SER A 638 -1.03 13.47 19.94
CA SER A 638 -2.41 13.09 20.30
C SER A 638 -2.86 11.75 19.72
N ALA A 639 -2.18 11.21 18.71
CA ALA A 639 -2.63 10.06 17.93
C ALA A 639 -2.97 8.85 18.78
N GLN A 640 -3.88 8.01 18.31
CA GLN A 640 -4.26 6.74 18.94
C GLN A 640 -3.33 5.61 18.47
N PRO A 641 -2.56 4.98 19.36
CA PRO A 641 -1.82 3.77 19.00
C PRO A 641 -2.80 2.63 18.66
N ILE A 642 -2.71 2.10 17.44
CA ILE A 642 -3.45 0.94 16.96
C ILE A 642 -2.79 -0.32 17.53
N SER A 643 -3.57 -1.14 18.23
CA SER A 643 -3.10 -2.41 18.78
C SER A 643 -2.76 -3.42 17.67
N GLY A 644 -1.62 -4.10 17.79
CA GLY A 644 -1.10 -5.08 16.82
C GLY A 644 -0.33 -4.49 15.64
N ALA A 645 -0.44 -3.18 15.37
CA ALA A 645 0.33 -2.52 14.32
C ALA A 645 1.70 -2.03 14.85
N ASN A 646 2.73 -2.01 14.02
CA ASN A 646 4.05 -1.49 14.40
C ASN A 646 4.37 -0.09 13.87
N THR A 647 5.40 0.56 14.41
CA THR A 647 5.75 1.96 14.09
C THR A 647 5.99 2.23 12.59
N PHE A 648 6.44 1.23 11.80
CA PHE A 648 6.58 1.40 10.34
C PHE A 648 5.25 1.28 9.57
N GLU A 649 4.17 0.84 10.23
CA GLU A 649 2.83 0.75 9.64
C GLU A 649 1.97 1.94 10.04
N GLN A 650 2.01 2.30 11.33
CA GLN A 650 1.13 3.31 11.93
C GLN A 650 1.79 4.66 12.25
N GLY A 651 3.13 4.75 12.22
CA GLY A 651 3.84 5.92 12.76
C GLY A 651 3.59 6.10 14.25
N ALA A 652 3.14 7.29 14.66
CA ALA A 652 2.69 7.58 16.02
C ALA A 652 1.29 7.01 16.35
N GLY A 653 0.54 6.54 15.34
CA GLY A 653 -0.81 6.02 15.49
C GLY A 653 -1.83 6.68 14.56
N GLU A 654 -3.10 6.46 14.83
CA GLU A 654 -4.21 7.00 14.05
C GLU A 654 -4.64 8.40 14.50
N LEU A 655 -4.98 9.25 13.54
CA LEU A 655 -5.42 10.62 13.74
C LEU A 655 -6.46 10.78 14.87
N ASN A 656 -6.15 11.70 15.79
CA ASN A 656 -7.02 12.12 16.89
C ASN A 656 -7.07 13.66 16.93
N LEU A 657 -8.16 14.23 16.41
CA LEU A 657 -8.34 15.69 16.40
C LEU A 657 -8.77 16.25 17.76
N ASP A 658 -9.41 15.47 18.64
CA ASP A 658 -9.77 15.92 20.00
C ASP A 658 -8.52 16.34 20.77
N GLY A 659 -7.54 15.44 20.89
CA GLY A 659 -6.29 15.77 21.59
C GLY A 659 -5.49 16.88 20.90
N ALA A 660 -5.41 16.87 19.56
CA ALA A 660 -4.62 17.86 18.82
C ALA A 660 -5.18 19.28 18.96
N VAL A 661 -6.50 19.45 18.87
CA VAL A 661 -7.19 20.75 19.03
C VAL A 661 -7.13 21.21 20.48
N ARG A 662 -7.37 20.31 21.46
CA ARG A 662 -7.26 20.63 22.90
C ARG A 662 -5.87 21.17 23.28
N LEU A 663 -4.81 20.68 22.62
CA LEU A 663 -3.45 21.20 22.78
C LEU A 663 -3.20 22.48 21.98
N ALA A 664 -3.67 22.58 20.73
CA ALA A 664 -3.53 23.82 19.94
C ALA A 664 -4.23 25.02 20.60
N GLY A 665 -5.41 24.81 21.19
CA GLY A 665 -6.18 25.82 21.90
C GLY A 665 -5.62 26.19 23.28
N SER A 666 -4.69 25.41 23.85
CA SER A 666 -3.96 25.81 25.06
C SER A 666 -2.70 26.62 24.75
N TYR A 667 -2.29 26.70 23.49
CA TYR A 667 -1.11 27.46 23.09
C TYR A 667 -1.40 28.94 23.03
N ARG A 668 -0.46 29.71 23.57
CA ARG A 668 -0.40 31.16 23.52
C ARG A 668 -0.41 31.66 22.08
N THR A 669 -1.16 32.74 21.85
CA THR A 669 -1.25 33.43 20.55
C THR A 669 -0.35 34.67 20.49
N ASP A 670 0.27 35.07 21.60
CA ASP A 670 1.25 36.15 21.69
C ASP A 670 2.70 35.71 21.39
N VAL A 671 2.93 34.40 21.23
CA VAL A 671 4.27 33.83 20.96
C VAL A 671 4.46 33.57 19.47
N ASP A 672 5.53 34.13 18.91
CA ASP A 672 6.07 33.74 17.60
C ASP A 672 6.94 32.49 17.77
N PHE A 673 6.35 31.31 17.54
CA PHE A 673 7.04 30.04 17.69
C PHE A 673 8.17 29.81 16.66
N ALA A 674 8.17 30.53 15.53
CA ALA A 674 9.20 30.41 14.51
C ALA A 674 10.52 31.08 14.94
N ASN A 675 10.44 32.14 15.76
CA ASN A 675 11.60 32.96 16.13
C ASN A 675 11.94 32.94 17.63
N SER A 676 11.01 32.53 18.50
CA SER A 676 11.22 32.56 19.96
C SER A 676 12.42 31.72 20.44
N PRO A 677 13.06 32.10 21.55
CA PRO A 677 14.12 31.31 22.18
C PRO A 677 13.62 29.93 22.65
N LYS A 678 14.50 28.93 22.57
CA LYS A 678 14.28 27.60 23.13
C LYS A 678 13.97 27.70 24.64
N GLY A 679 12.93 27.00 25.13
CA GLY A 679 12.46 27.09 26.51
C GLY A 679 11.47 28.22 26.81
N THR A 680 11.08 29.02 25.81
CA THR A 680 9.92 29.92 25.95
C THR A 680 8.66 29.08 26.16
N LEU A 681 7.84 29.40 27.16
CA LEU A 681 6.57 28.68 27.39
C LEU A 681 5.61 28.88 26.21
N THR A 682 5.20 27.79 25.58
CA THR A 682 4.16 27.76 24.53
C THR A 682 2.76 27.95 25.10
N VAL A 683 2.57 27.55 26.36
CA VAL A 683 1.31 27.60 27.12
C VAL A 683 1.36 28.71 28.19
N PRO A 684 0.21 29.15 28.74
CA PRO A 684 0.19 30.07 29.88
C PRO A 684 0.96 29.52 31.10
N ALA A 685 1.53 30.43 31.90
CA ALA A 685 2.21 30.05 33.14
C ALA A 685 1.22 29.37 34.11
N GLY A 686 1.63 28.24 34.71
CA GLY A 686 0.77 27.43 35.56
C GLY A 686 -0.20 26.51 34.81
N PHE A 687 -0.10 26.39 33.48
CA PHE A 687 -0.84 25.40 32.71
C PHE A 687 -0.53 23.97 33.20
N VAL A 688 -1.59 23.18 33.40
CA VAL A 688 -1.52 21.75 33.71
C VAL A 688 -1.88 20.98 32.45
N MET A 689 -1.05 20.01 32.07
CA MET A 689 -1.35 19.14 30.93
C MET A 689 -2.72 18.48 31.11
N PRO A 690 -3.58 18.46 30.07
CA PRO A 690 -4.84 17.74 30.13
C PRO A 690 -4.58 16.23 30.27
N ASN A 691 -5.58 15.48 30.74
CA ASN A 691 -5.53 14.02 30.66
C ASN A 691 -5.31 13.61 29.19
N ALA A 692 -4.25 12.83 28.94
CA ALA A 692 -3.78 12.40 27.62
C ALA A 692 -4.63 11.23 27.09
N GLN A 693 -5.94 11.43 27.09
CA GLN A 693 -6.97 10.51 26.65
C GLN A 693 -8.03 11.27 25.85
N SER A 694 -8.61 10.58 24.89
CA SER A 694 -9.75 11.04 24.08
C SER A 694 -10.80 9.95 24.00
N THR A 695 -12.06 10.33 23.80
CA THR A 695 -13.17 9.40 23.58
C THR A 695 -13.81 9.73 22.24
N ILE A 696 -13.67 8.83 21.25
CA ILE A 696 -14.20 9.00 19.90
C ILE A 696 -15.05 7.76 19.56
N GLY A 697 -16.26 7.98 19.03
CA GLY A 697 -17.19 6.89 18.67
C GLY A 697 -17.56 5.95 19.83
N GLY A 698 -17.50 6.45 21.08
CA GLY A 698 -17.73 5.66 22.29
C GLY A 698 -16.51 4.93 22.85
N THR A 699 -15.36 4.94 22.14
CA THR A 699 -14.12 4.29 22.59
C THR A 699 -13.15 5.31 23.16
N THR A 700 -12.69 5.03 24.39
CA THR A 700 -11.67 5.82 25.10
C THR A 700 -10.30 5.18 24.93
N PHE A 701 -9.32 5.97 24.52
CA PHE A 701 -7.94 5.51 24.28
C PHE A 701 -6.92 6.51 24.84
N ASN A 702 -5.68 6.04 25.05
CA ASN A 702 -4.56 6.88 25.44
C ASN A 702 -3.91 7.51 24.20
N TRP A 703 -3.43 8.74 24.32
CA TRP A 703 -2.62 9.38 23.29
C TRP A 703 -1.23 8.75 23.21
N SER A 704 -0.64 8.76 22.01
CA SER A 704 0.73 8.28 21.75
C SER A 704 1.76 8.99 22.63
N GLN A 705 1.60 10.29 22.88
CA GLN A 705 2.55 11.15 23.61
C GLN A 705 3.98 11.14 23.05
N MET A 706 4.13 10.76 21.78
CA MET A 706 5.41 10.68 21.08
C MET A 706 5.36 11.37 19.70
N VAL A 707 6.54 11.72 19.19
CA VAL A 707 6.75 12.11 17.79
C VAL A 707 7.84 11.25 17.17
N THR A 708 7.68 10.87 15.91
CA THR A 708 8.74 10.23 15.13
C THR A 708 9.83 11.26 14.77
N SER A 709 11.07 10.82 14.95
CA SER A 709 12.28 11.35 14.34
C SER A 709 12.72 10.38 13.23
N ASP A 710 13.82 10.67 12.55
CA ASP A 710 14.24 9.86 11.39
C ASP A 710 14.48 8.38 11.77
N HIS A 711 15.08 8.08 12.92
CA HIS A 711 15.36 6.69 13.35
C HIS A 711 15.02 6.39 14.82
N ALA A 712 14.21 7.25 15.44
CA ALA A 712 13.88 7.20 16.86
C ALA A 712 12.55 7.92 17.10
N PHE A 713 12.04 7.88 18.33
CA PHE A 713 10.89 8.68 18.77
C PHE A 713 11.23 9.48 20.01
N ILE A 714 10.64 10.67 20.11
CA ILE A 714 10.88 11.64 21.18
C ILE A 714 9.59 11.80 21.97
N HIS A 715 9.69 11.83 23.30
CA HIS A 715 8.53 11.94 24.19
C HIS A 715 8.82 12.80 25.43
N GLY A 716 7.74 13.30 26.05
CA GLY A 716 7.76 14.18 27.21
C GLY A 716 6.84 15.39 27.05
N SER A 717 6.34 15.93 28.16
CA SER A 717 5.41 17.07 28.16
C SER A 717 6.02 18.36 27.59
N ASN A 718 7.35 18.51 27.64
CA ASN A 718 8.03 19.71 27.15
C ASN A 718 8.00 19.85 25.62
N LEU A 719 7.59 18.82 24.88
CA LEU A 719 7.21 18.96 23.47
C LEU A 719 5.98 19.89 23.35
N VAL A 720 5.07 19.82 24.32
CA VAL A 720 3.83 20.57 24.35
C VAL A 720 4.01 21.93 25.04
N THR A 721 4.74 22.00 26.15
CA THR A 721 4.78 23.18 27.03
C THR A 721 5.90 24.19 26.77
N GLU A 722 6.91 23.84 25.96
CA GLU A 722 8.10 24.67 25.72
C GLU A 722 8.48 24.72 24.24
N VAL A 723 8.94 25.90 23.79
CA VAL A 723 9.48 26.07 22.44
C VAL A 723 10.77 25.27 22.29
N GLN A 724 10.77 24.34 21.33
CA GLN A 724 11.95 23.59 20.91
C GLN A 724 12.56 24.28 19.67
N ASN A 725 13.88 24.27 19.52
CA ASN A 725 14.53 24.87 18.34
C ASN A 725 14.19 24.10 17.05
N VAL A 726 13.75 22.84 17.13
CA VAL A 726 13.20 22.10 15.99
C VAL A 726 11.85 22.60 15.48
N TYR A 727 11.15 23.48 16.21
CA TYR A 727 9.89 24.08 15.72
C TYR A 727 10.10 25.19 14.71
N LYS A 728 11.35 25.64 14.52
CA LYS A 728 11.69 26.69 13.55
C LYS A 728 11.51 26.20 12.11
N PRO A 729 11.03 27.05 11.18
CA PRO A 729 10.84 26.65 9.78
C PRO A 729 12.12 26.06 9.16
N GLY A 730 11.97 25.01 8.36
CA GLY A 730 13.09 24.31 7.74
C GLY A 730 13.86 23.34 8.66
N SER A 731 13.48 23.22 9.93
CA SER A 731 13.93 22.15 10.83
C SER A 731 13.11 20.86 10.66
N ARG A 732 13.65 19.77 11.19
CA ARG A 732 12.98 18.46 11.38
C ARG A 732 13.36 17.87 12.75
N PHE A 733 12.59 16.93 13.29
CA PHE A 733 12.88 16.35 14.62
C PHE A 733 14.29 15.75 14.73
N SER A 734 14.81 15.14 13.66
CA SER A 734 16.18 14.59 13.69
C SER A 734 17.31 15.60 13.70
N SER A 735 17.04 16.90 13.48
CA SER A 735 18.08 17.95 13.44
C SER A 735 18.86 18.05 14.74
N GLY A 736 18.26 17.61 15.85
CA GLY A 736 18.85 17.56 17.18
C GLY A 736 19.00 16.16 17.76
N THR A 737 18.92 15.09 16.96
CA THR A 737 19.10 13.70 17.43
C THR A 737 20.42 13.12 16.92
N GLY A 738 21.07 12.29 17.73
CA GLY A 738 22.22 11.50 17.30
C GLY A 738 22.48 10.37 18.28
N THR A 739 23.53 9.59 18.01
CA THR A 739 23.99 8.54 18.93
C THR A 739 25.32 8.93 19.57
N VAL A 740 25.47 8.62 20.86
CA VAL A 740 26.70 8.76 21.63
C VAL A 740 26.93 7.44 22.34
N ASN A 741 28.07 6.78 22.09
CA ASN A 741 28.38 5.44 22.61
C ASN A 741 27.26 4.40 22.35
N GLY A 742 26.64 4.46 21.16
CA GLY A 742 25.54 3.56 20.76
C GLY A 742 24.16 3.92 21.32
N LEU A 743 24.06 4.86 22.27
CA LEU A 743 22.78 5.30 22.83
C LEU A 743 22.25 6.55 22.11
N TRP A 744 20.94 6.60 21.86
CA TRP A 744 20.27 7.78 21.31
C TRP A 744 20.27 8.94 22.32
N GLY A 745 20.58 10.13 21.84
CA GLY A 745 20.61 11.36 22.64
C GLY A 745 19.94 12.55 21.93
N LEU A 746 19.48 13.49 22.74
CA LEU A 746 18.94 14.78 22.30
C LEU A 746 19.98 15.88 22.52
N SER A 747 20.27 16.65 21.47
CA SER A 747 21.15 17.80 21.54
C SER A 747 20.50 18.94 22.33
N GLU A 748 21.18 19.43 23.36
CA GLU A 748 20.79 20.63 24.11
C GLU A 748 20.74 21.90 23.23
N SER A 749 21.35 21.89 22.04
CA SER A 749 21.20 23.00 21.08
C SER A 749 19.79 23.06 20.48
N TYR A 750 19.09 21.92 20.44
CA TYR A 750 17.76 21.79 19.82
C TYR A 750 16.64 21.61 20.83
N TYR A 751 16.88 20.84 21.89
CA TYR A 751 15.87 20.38 22.83
C TYR A 751 16.04 20.92 24.24
N THR A 752 14.94 21.12 24.96
CA THR A 752 14.94 21.41 26.40
C THR A 752 15.08 20.13 27.23
N THR A 753 15.41 20.29 28.51
CA THR A 753 15.53 19.18 29.45
C THR A 753 14.14 18.57 29.74
N GLY A 754 14.12 17.32 30.23
CA GLY A 754 12.87 16.59 30.52
C GLY A 754 12.26 15.87 29.31
N LEU A 755 12.88 15.96 28.14
CA LEU A 755 12.57 15.14 26.96
C LEU A 755 13.43 13.88 26.93
N ASN A 756 12.83 12.79 26.44
CA ASN A 756 13.48 11.48 26.29
C ASN A 756 13.39 11.03 24.83
N ILE A 757 14.35 10.20 24.42
CA ILE A 757 14.43 9.62 23.07
C ILE A 757 14.64 8.11 23.17
N ASN A 758 14.03 7.36 22.25
CA ASN A 758 14.14 5.91 22.21
C ASN A 758 14.18 5.42 20.75
N GLY A 759 15.03 4.44 20.44
CA GLY A 759 15.23 3.91 19.09
C GLY A 759 14.46 2.63 18.74
N HIS A 760 13.71 2.05 19.69
CA HIS A 760 13.05 0.76 19.47
C HIS A 760 11.77 0.92 18.66
N VAL A 761 11.77 0.50 17.40
CA VAL A 761 10.53 0.24 16.66
C VAL A 761 9.70 -0.78 17.44
N ARG A 762 8.42 -0.50 17.69
CA ARG A 762 7.54 -1.35 18.53
C ARG A 762 6.32 -1.80 17.76
N VAL A 763 5.87 -3.02 18.06
CA VAL A 763 4.48 -3.46 17.86
C VAL A 763 3.68 -2.91 19.05
N SER A 764 2.64 -2.12 18.77
CA SER A 764 1.84 -1.51 19.83
C SER A 764 0.83 -2.49 20.41
N ASP A 765 0.60 -2.43 21.73
CA ASP A 765 -0.51 -3.06 22.44
C ASP A 765 -1.78 -2.17 22.46
N GLY A 766 -1.69 -0.94 21.98
CA GLY A 766 -2.74 0.10 22.01
C GLY A 766 -2.56 1.15 23.12
N GLY A 767 -1.52 1.03 23.95
CA GLY A 767 -1.18 2.01 24.99
C GLY A 767 -0.19 3.10 24.54
N ALA A 768 0.04 4.05 25.44
CA ALA A 768 0.87 5.24 25.19
C ALA A 768 2.33 4.90 24.83
N LEU A 769 2.98 5.80 24.11
CA LEU A 769 4.34 5.65 23.54
C LEU A 769 4.50 4.45 22.59
N GLY A 770 3.37 3.93 22.07
CA GLY A 770 3.37 2.65 21.36
C GLY A 770 3.88 1.52 22.27
N SER A 771 3.41 1.48 23.52
CA SER A 771 3.73 0.40 24.47
C SER A 771 3.46 -0.96 23.84
N GLY A 772 4.20 -1.98 24.27
CA GLY A 772 4.24 -3.29 23.63
C GLY A 772 5.67 -3.73 23.32
N THR A 773 5.80 -4.79 22.55
CA THR A 773 7.08 -5.45 22.27
C THR A 773 7.89 -4.70 21.21
N PRO A 774 9.23 -4.64 21.32
CA PRO A 774 10.07 -4.29 20.18
C PRO A 774 9.70 -5.16 18.96
N LEU A 775 9.61 -4.56 17.77
CA LEU A 775 9.34 -5.28 16.52
C LEU A 775 10.46 -6.29 16.21
N MET A 776 11.68 -5.92 16.55
CA MET A 776 12.85 -6.80 16.62
C MET A 776 13.46 -6.60 18.00
N SER A 777 13.42 -7.64 18.84
CA SER A 777 14.21 -7.68 20.07
C SER A 777 15.67 -7.95 19.72
N TYR A 778 16.60 -7.14 20.23
CA TYR A 778 18.01 -7.50 20.21
C TYR A 778 18.21 -8.89 20.84
N GLY A 779 19.01 -9.74 20.21
CA GLY A 779 19.46 -11.03 20.76
C GLY A 779 19.11 -12.32 19.99
N VAL A 780 18.24 -12.29 18.97
CA VAL A 780 17.83 -13.54 18.26
C VAL A 780 17.71 -13.34 16.74
N LEU A 781 18.38 -14.20 15.96
CA LEU A 781 18.35 -14.28 14.49
C LEU A 781 18.00 -15.73 14.07
N VAL A 782 17.05 -15.94 13.16
CA VAL A 782 16.54 -17.29 12.78
C VAL A 782 16.11 -17.33 11.31
N GLY A 783 16.32 -18.47 10.64
CA GLY A 783 15.79 -18.84 9.31
C GLY A 783 15.97 -20.33 9.05
N ASP A 784 15.66 -20.82 7.83
CA ASP A 784 15.81 -22.25 7.48
C ASP A 784 16.65 -22.49 6.21
N GLY A 785 17.28 -23.66 6.19
CA GLY A 785 18.15 -24.12 5.10
C GLY A 785 19.38 -23.25 4.95
N VAL A 786 19.38 -22.43 3.89
CA VAL A 786 20.48 -21.54 3.50
C VAL A 786 20.02 -20.08 3.73
N LEU A 787 19.95 -19.74 5.03
CA LEU A 787 19.79 -18.42 5.71
C LEU A 787 20.98 -17.46 5.42
N VAL A 788 21.29 -17.12 4.15
CA VAL A 788 22.57 -16.44 3.81
C VAL A 788 22.66 -15.01 4.37
N GLY A 789 23.49 -14.82 5.39
CA GLY A 789 24.02 -13.52 5.78
C GLY A 789 25.28 -13.21 4.98
N ASP A 790 25.47 -11.96 4.56
CA ASP A 790 26.77 -11.46 4.08
C ASP A 790 27.71 -11.09 5.23
N GLY A 791 27.52 -11.70 6.40
CA GLY A 791 28.23 -11.37 7.62
C GLY A 791 27.60 -11.92 8.90
N VAL A 792 27.51 -11.07 9.91
CA VAL A 792 27.45 -11.46 11.32
C VAL A 792 26.03 -11.77 11.77
N LEU A 793 25.76 -13.03 12.11
CA LEU A 793 24.81 -13.34 13.18
C LEU A 793 25.48 -13.00 14.51
N VAL A 794 24.76 -12.40 15.47
CA VAL A 794 25.16 -12.23 16.89
C VAL A 794 23.89 -12.22 17.74
N GLY A 795 23.84 -13.06 18.77
CA GLY A 795 22.98 -12.87 19.94
C GLY A 795 23.82 -12.42 21.13
N ASP A 796 23.24 -11.78 22.15
CA ASP A 796 23.83 -11.70 23.49
C ASP A 796 23.59 -13.02 24.24
N GLY A 797 23.99 -14.10 23.56
CA GLY A 797 23.40 -15.42 23.60
C GLY A 797 23.42 -16.04 22.19
N VAL A 798 22.27 -16.52 21.70
CA VAL A 798 22.22 -17.51 20.62
C VAL A 798 22.48 -16.93 19.21
N LEU A 799 23.71 -17.12 18.74
CA LEU A 799 24.19 -16.89 17.37
C LEU A 799 23.87 -18.13 16.50
N VAL A 800 23.76 -17.96 15.18
CA VAL A 800 23.11 -18.94 14.28
C VAL A 800 24.01 -19.24 13.05
N GLY A 801 24.17 -20.55 12.74
CA GLY A 801 25.03 -21.32 11.79
C GLY A 801 25.49 -22.69 12.34
N ASP A 802 25.05 -23.87 11.82
CA ASP A 802 25.23 -25.21 12.45
C ASP A 802 26.25 -26.18 11.82
N GLY A 803 25.99 -26.69 10.61
CA GLY A 803 26.78 -27.71 9.89
C GLY A 803 27.63 -27.29 8.66
N VAL A 804 27.31 -26.34 7.78
CA VAL A 804 26.06 -25.60 7.53
C VAL A 804 25.70 -24.66 8.68
N LEU A 805 26.55 -23.78 9.21
CA LEU A 805 27.75 -23.09 8.71
C LEU A 805 28.08 -23.10 7.21
N VAL A 806 27.77 -22.00 6.52
CA VAL A 806 26.39 -21.67 6.10
C VAL A 806 25.33 -21.88 7.20
N GLY A 807 25.31 -21.16 8.31
CA GLY A 807 26.10 -19.96 8.63
C GLY A 807 25.52 -18.64 8.14
N ASP A 808 24.21 -18.42 7.96
CA ASP A 808 23.01 -19.30 8.01
C ASP A 808 22.72 -20.05 9.37
N GLY A 809 22.17 -21.29 9.47
CA GLY A 809 22.15 -22.36 10.57
C GLY A 809 21.87 -22.20 12.14
N VAL A 810 22.64 -22.84 13.09
CA VAL A 810 22.74 -22.63 14.60
C VAL A 810 24.18 -22.60 15.29
N LEU A 811 24.71 -21.47 15.86
CA LEU A 811 26.13 -21.12 16.23
C LEU A 811 26.33 -20.65 17.72
N VAL A 812 25.87 -21.37 18.76
CA VAL A 812 25.61 -20.77 20.11
C VAL A 812 26.82 -20.46 21.00
N GLY A 813 27.09 -19.18 21.28
CA GLY A 813 27.95 -18.76 22.41
C GLY A 813 27.14 -18.30 23.64
N ASP A 814 27.56 -18.68 24.85
CA ASP A 814 27.32 -17.82 26.05
C ASP A 814 28.26 -16.58 26.01
N GLY A 815 29.28 -16.65 25.14
CA GLY A 815 30.07 -15.54 24.61
C GLY A 815 29.99 -15.48 23.07
N VAL A 816 31.07 -15.89 22.37
CA VAL A 816 31.19 -15.75 20.91
C VAL A 816 31.62 -17.07 20.27
N LEU A 817 30.91 -17.48 19.21
CA LEU A 817 31.21 -18.67 18.43
C LEU A 817 31.40 -18.24 16.96
N VAL A 818 32.42 -18.80 16.28
CA VAL A 818 32.84 -18.44 14.90
C VAL A 818 33.59 -19.63 14.28
N GLY A 819 33.54 -19.79 12.96
CA GLY A 819 34.66 -20.38 12.21
C GLY A 819 34.45 -20.39 10.70
N ASP A 820 35.45 -20.87 9.98
CA ASP A 820 35.66 -20.54 8.56
C ASP A 820 35.97 -21.81 7.73
N GLY A 821 34.92 -22.40 7.14
CA GLY A 821 34.96 -23.67 6.42
C GLY A 821 33.58 -24.30 6.30
N VAL A 822 33.51 -25.60 5.96
CA VAL A 822 32.32 -26.40 6.32
C VAL A 822 32.49 -26.73 7.79
N LEU A 823 31.62 -26.19 8.62
CA LEU A 823 31.76 -26.31 10.07
C LEU A 823 30.82 -27.41 10.56
N VAL A 824 31.15 -28.66 10.24
CA VAL A 824 30.26 -29.79 10.46
C VAL A 824 30.23 -30.16 11.95
N GLY A 825 29.22 -29.62 12.64
CA GLY A 825 28.35 -30.54 13.36
C GLY A 825 27.76 -31.51 12.33
N ASP A 826 28.38 -32.70 12.17
CA ASP A 826 27.71 -33.77 11.44
C ASP A 826 26.45 -34.20 12.22
N SER A 827 25.68 -35.18 11.73
CA SER A 827 24.46 -35.65 12.41
C SER A 827 24.62 -36.10 13.89
N ALA A 828 25.84 -36.12 14.45
CA ALA A 828 26.15 -36.32 15.86
C ALA A 828 26.90 -35.16 16.57
N GLY A 829 27.31 -34.09 15.87
CA GLY A 829 28.27 -33.09 16.38
C GLY A 829 27.67 -31.81 16.99
N VAL A 830 28.27 -31.29 18.08
CA VAL A 830 27.86 -30.03 18.75
C VAL A 830 29.09 -29.19 19.11
N LEU A 831 29.05 -27.89 18.80
CA LEU A 831 30.02 -26.87 19.24
C LEU A 831 29.44 -26.08 20.41
N VAL A 832 30.12 -26.06 21.56
CA VAL A 832 29.75 -25.22 22.71
C VAL A 832 30.99 -24.55 23.29
N GLY A 833 30.91 -23.22 23.49
CA GLY A 833 31.95 -22.42 24.15
C GLY A 833 31.38 -21.53 25.24
N ASP A 834 31.87 -21.74 26.46
CA ASP A 834 31.79 -20.75 27.54
C ASP A 834 33.05 -19.87 27.43
N GLY A 835 33.04 -18.96 26.44
CA GLY A 835 34.22 -18.24 25.98
C GLY A 835 34.24 -17.95 24.47
N VAL A 836 35.34 -18.29 23.79
CA VAL A 836 35.59 -18.02 22.36
C VAL A 836 36.06 -19.28 21.62
N LEU A 837 35.33 -19.71 20.58
CA LEU A 837 35.79 -20.74 19.64
C LEU A 837 36.38 -20.11 18.37
N VAL A 838 37.50 -20.67 17.88
CA VAL A 838 38.19 -20.26 16.65
C VAL A 838 38.74 -21.50 15.93
N GLY A 839 38.78 -21.48 14.59
CA GLY A 839 39.46 -22.52 13.82
C GLY A 839 39.68 -22.14 12.36
N ASP A 840 40.72 -22.72 11.76
CA ASP A 840 41.21 -22.41 10.41
C ASP A 840 41.16 -23.68 9.54
N GLY A 841 40.05 -23.91 8.84
CA GLY A 841 39.77 -25.11 8.03
C GLY A 841 38.44 -25.80 8.35
N VAL A 842 38.26 -27.05 7.91
CA VAL A 842 37.07 -27.84 8.24
C VAL A 842 37.15 -28.34 9.69
N LEU A 843 36.34 -27.78 10.59
CA LEU A 843 36.13 -28.37 11.92
C LEU A 843 35.11 -29.50 11.81
N VAL A 844 35.57 -30.73 12.09
CA VAL A 844 34.74 -31.94 12.18
C VAL A 844 34.93 -32.58 13.55
N GLY A 845 33.83 -32.79 14.26
CA GLY A 845 33.78 -33.69 15.40
C GLY A 845 32.73 -34.77 15.15
N ASP A 846 33.08 -36.05 15.32
CA ASP A 846 32.13 -37.17 15.37
C ASP A 846 31.40 -37.26 16.74
N GLY A 847 31.41 -36.15 17.49
CA GLY A 847 30.99 -36.03 18.88
C GLY A 847 31.06 -34.58 19.38
N VAL A 848 31.42 -34.37 20.65
CA VAL A 848 31.25 -33.07 21.34
C VAL A 848 32.56 -32.28 21.43
N LEU A 849 32.55 -31.02 20.97
CA LEU A 849 33.58 -30.02 21.28
C LEU A 849 33.14 -29.13 22.46
N VAL A 850 33.93 -29.07 23.52
CA VAL A 850 33.66 -28.22 24.71
C VAL A 850 34.91 -27.44 25.08
N GLY A 851 34.77 -26.13 25.28
CA GLY A 851 35.82 -25.26 25.83
C GLY A 851 35.28 -24.34 26.92
N ASP A 852 35.97 -24.33 28.07
CA ASP A 852 35.94 -23.29 29.10
C ASP A 852 37.17 -22.40 28.81
N GLY A 853 36.96 -21.24 28.16
CA GLY A 853 38.04 -20.37 27.66
C GLY A 853 38.15 -20.28 26.12
N VAL A 854 39.30 -20.66 25.55
CA VAL A 854 39.59 -20.49 24.11
C VAL A 854 40.00 -21.82 23.47
N LEU A 855 39.36 -22.16 22.35
CA LEU A 855 39.61 -23.39 21.58
C LEU A 855 40.07 -23.01 20.16
N VAL A 856 41.19 -23.60 19.70
CA VAL A 856 41.83 -23.28 18.41
C VAL A 856 42.25 -24.58 17.70
N GLY A 857 42.00 -24.68 16.39
CA GLY A 857 42.52 -25.75 15.54
C GLY A 857 43.01 -25.24 14.17
N ASP A 858 44.13 -25.78 13.69
CA ASP A 858 44.59 -25.68 12.31
C ASP A 858 44.19 -26.95 11.52
N GLY A 859 43.61 -26.75 10.34
CA GLY A 859 42.88 -27.79 9.61
C GLY A 859 43.73 -28.69 8.69
N VAL A 860 43.01 -29.48 7.89
CA VAL A 860 43.52 -30.30 6.77
C VAL A 860 42.85 -29.85 5.47
#